data_AF-A0A7V3UZJ8-F1
#
_entry.id   AF-A0A7V3UZJ8-F1
#
_cell.length_a   1.000
_cell.length_b   1.000
_cell.length_c   1.000
_cell.angle_alpha   90.00
_cell.angle_beta   90.00
_cell.angle_gamma   90.00
#
_symmetry.space_group_name_H-M   'P 1'
#
loop_
_entity.id
_entity.type
_entity.pdbx_description
1 polymer ?
#
loop_
_entity_poly.entity_id
_entity_poly.type
_entity_poly.pdbx_seq_one_letter_code
_entity_poly.pdbx_strand_id
1 'polypeptide(L)'
;MSNKKIVGWLLLVLAVPLFAASPVISPQKVHYHWAPTAFTAEPCTRADCDEATIWRPGVGANPQIIGGTDGQWVAVPAPSTNGDRMCSANPYDAVNNKVYMIGGDPAGYYGVAYCQRFDPVTNTWTNLADMPGSRTWLDGEGSYCRHLGKIYIAGGYTGSANNNMWEYDIATNTWSAKATMSSATLAYMSGIWNDSLIYIMGGAGPSLSGSNVVQIYNVNRNTWTTGTSLPEYGDMGSGTIVGDTIYITNAYNRSSGQLWANPRKGAINPSNPTQITWSTWSGVPTLGFNGGTTQCQGWIYRLGGFATSAGPVHKRGWRYNIATGAYETLPWLPSPPSTGVARCNFLSHADASNELFKIAGDDEGDWSTPNNTYYRNQFTPPHDVGVSQIIEPASPQIVPGTTYYPKVMVKNYGLNAEANIAVSFRVDSAGTIIYEDAALVDSLDPDTEVEVDFATPWTPNCALWSGYTIYAYTVLDGDAIPQNDTSRMYAVYSIDTIYSYRSSTAPSIDGYLAPGEWSDAYFVNASNFWGWEGTAYPPNAAYAWFKHDANYLYAAFAMPLASTRDIGDQIGFYCDENNDGQWATDNSEGNYWYWVNGSNADEVLYRPITPSGPGTAGVAPGAQSVTGTFNGYLVFETKVPFGVLPYQLNLNPAADTCHLWFFEMDNGKFYGWWNSGMPSDSWQLPYWYGTLILKTLQSGDVGVKSIDAPAYGQPGNPVTPKATWKNYGTTAMNFTAYYLIDDPSGTRVYTESQTGTLNGGQEIQFTFPDYTPTVEGQYAVKCSTVAGGDVNPANDIKTGSFRVSSGPPVQPGWKEMASVLGQVKDGGFVVADEENGLIYAARGYKSGDFYQYDPNTDSMGTWTPLPAAPAIISKGGNGCYGGGYIYVMHGGNTAKFSRYSIADNTWEPLPDIPAWTSGKNPKGGGDLVYVVVEDVPYVYLLKGYKQDFGRFNVQTSTWESLPAAPAGAKPKWDKGSWMVYDGENTLYAHKAKYSELWTFDLATGQWGASALTGIPYASSKTGKNKKPKDGSDGAFFQGFIYALKGGNTCELWRYDVAGAGWTELDLMPEVGSTGKKKRVKAGGSLTSYGNWIFFALKGGKTTEFWRYVAEPPTFAAAPERSGVMAEQVGAVRFGFNLAPNPLVKGYGLLSYSVPQAGAARVKVFDVTGRTVAEFGFVASGTGTRSL
;
A
#
# COMPACT_ATOMS: atom_id res chain seq x y z
N MET A 1 40.31 26.08 -14.17
CA MET A 1 41.78 26.26 -14.26
C MET A 1 42.38 25.08 -13.50
N SER A 2 42.97 24.06 -14.13
CA SER A 2 44.37 24.02 -14.63
C SER A 2 45.37 24.28 -13.49
N ASN A 3 46.32 23.42 -13.13
CA ASN A 3 47.05 22.31 -13.81
C ASN A 3 47.77 21.46 -12.71
N LYS A 4 48.42 20.29 -12.89
CA LYS A 4 48.60 19.22 -13.91
C LYS A 4 49.74 18.28 -13.38
N LYS A 5 50.01 17.11 -14.01
CA LYS A 5 51.27 16.29 -14.01
C LYS A 5 51.35 15.12 -12.99
N ILE A 6 52.05 13.97 -13.17
CA ILE A 6 52.75 13.27 -14.31
C ILE A 6 52.97 11.76 -13.89
N VAL A 7 52.50 10.72 -14.59
CA VAL A 7 53.09 9.87 -15.69
C VAL A 7 53.86 8.57 -15.29
N GLY A 8 53.49 7.42 -15.89
CA GLY A 8 54.17 6.09 -15.93
C GLY A 8 53.20 4.97 -16.44
N TRP A 9 53.48 3.88 -17.20
CA TRP A 9 54.65 3.22 -17.86
C TRP A 9 55.40 2.10 -17.08
N LEU A 10 55.72 0.88 -17.62
CA LEU A 10 55.44 0.23 -18.93
C LEU A 10 55.63 -1.34 -18.96
N LEU A 11 54.55 -2.11 -19.20
CA LEU A 11 54.35 -3.28 -20.13
C LEU A 11 55.20 -4.61 -20.13
N LEU A 12 54.58 -5.68 -20.68
CA LEU A 12 55.03 -7.07 -21.05
C LEU A 12 55.18 -8.15 -19.94
N VAL A 13 55.12 -9.49 -20.19
CA VAL A 13 54.27 -10.43 -21.01
C VAL A 13 54.84 -11.87 -20.96
N LEU A 14 53.99 -12.93 -21.09
CA LEU A 14 54.20 -14.36 -21.52
C LEU A 14 53.27 -15.31 -20.68
N ALA A 15 52.66 -16.42 -21.15
CA ALA A 15 52.42 -17.00 -22.50
C ALA A 15 51.21 -17.99 -22.49
N VAL A 16 50.75 -18.46 -23.66
CA VAL A 16 49.56 -19.31 -23.95
C VAL A 16 49.88 -20.34 -25.06
N PRO A 17 49.23 -21.54 -25.18
CA PRO A 17 47.79 -21.79 -25.50
C PRO A 17 47.18 -23.02 -24.72
N LEU A 18 46.08 -23.75 -25.02
CA LEU A 18 45.26 -24.06 -26.22
C LEU A 18 43.74 -24.25 -25.98
N PHE A 19 42.95 -23.81 -26.98
CA PHE A 19 41.79 -24.44 -27.67
C PHE A 19 41.03 -25.70 -27.14
N ALA A 20 39.68 -25.63 -27.05
CA ALA A 20 38.71 -26.12 -28.07
C ALA A 20 37.35 -26.66 -27.53
N ALA A 21 36.30 -26.49 -28.37
CA ALA A 21 35.06 -27.29 -28.49
C ALA A 21 34.00 -27.34 -27.35
N SER A 22 32.87 -26.68 -27.59
CA SER A 22 31.57 -26.94 -26.93
C SER A 22 30.66 -27.80 -27.80
N PRO A 23 29.85 -28.71 -27.22
CA PRO A 23 28.55 -29.04 -27.79
C PRO A 23 27.41 -29.23 -26.75
N VAL A 24 26.46 -28.29 -26.73
CA VAL A 24 25.02 -28.52 -27.06
C VAL A 24 24.26 -29.73 -26.41
N ILE A 25 23.28 -29.39 -25.55
CA ILE A 25 21.97 -30.09 -25.27
C ILE A 25 21.88 -31.26 -24.24
N SER A 26 21.56 -30.88 -22.98
CA SER A 26 20.35 -31.26 -22.15
C SER A 26 20.04 -32.75 -21.75
N PRO A 27 18.92 -33.09 -21.03
CA PRO A 27 18.61 -32.71 -19.63
C PRO A 27 17.93 -33.82 -18.73
N GLN A 28 18.36 -34.03 -17.48
CA GLN A 28 17.53 -34.65 -16.40
C GLN A 28 17.89 -34.04 -15.03
N LYS A 29 16.95 -33.42 -14.30
CA LYS A 29 15.94 -33.99 -13.37
C LYS A 29 16.52 -34.64 -12.09
N VAL A 30 16.39 -33.92 -10.97
CA VAL A 30 16.21 -34.46 -9.62
C VAL A 30 15.08 -33.64 -8.97
N HIS A 31 14.22 -34.28 -8.17
CA HIS A 31 13.03 -33.67 -7.57
C HIS A 31 13.33 -33.09 -6.18
N TYR A 32 12.60 -32.03 -5.80
CA TYR A 32 12.36 -31.69 -4.39
C TYR A 32 10.91 -32.03 -4.04
N HIS A 33 10.71 -32.58 -2.85
CA HIS A 33 9.37 -32.81 -2.28
C HIS A 33 9.09 -31.70 -1.27
N TRP A 34 7.96 -31.00 -1.44
CA TRP A 34 7.44 -30.11 -0.41
C TRP A 34 6.62 -30.90 0.63
N ALA A 35 6.61 -30.39 1.85
CA ALA A 35 5.62 -30.70 2.89
C ALA A 35 5.17 -29.36 3.50
N PRO A 36 3.87 -29.14 3.76
CA PRO A 36 3.37 -27.82 4.14
C PRO A 36 3.59 -27.50 5.61
N THR A 37 3.90 -26.23 5.89
CA THR A 37 3.83 -25.60 7.21
C THR A 37 3.06 -24.28 7.09
N ALA A 38 2.35 -23.88 8.15
CA ALA A 38 1.39 -22.78 8.11
C ALA A 38 2.04 -21.39 7.92
N PHE A 39 1.25 -20.45 7.42
CA PHE A 39 1.66 -19.07 7.13
C PHE A 39 1.95 -18.26 8.40
N THR A 40 3.07 -17.54 8.39
CA THR A 40 3.40 -16.39 9.25
C THR A 40 4.10 -15.34 8.37
N ALA A 41 4.15 -14.08 8.80
CA ALA A 41 4.62 -12.96 7.97
C ALA A 41 6.08 -13.12 7.45
N GLU A 42 6.32 -12.63 6.23
CA GLU A 42 7.62 -12.65 5.53
C GLU A 42 8.53 -11.48 5.99
N PRO A 43 9.67 -11.74 6.67
CA PRO A 43 10.64 -10.70 7.05
C PRO A 43 11.38 -10.11 5.83
N CYS A 44 11.92 -8.88 5.93
CA CYS A 44 12.58 -8.25 4.77
C CYS A 44 13.82 -9.04 4.32
N THR A 45 13.93 -9.33 3.01
CA THR A 45 15.18 -9.86 2.48
C THR A 45 16.20 -8.74 2.41
N ARG A 46 17.49 -9.05 2.60
CA ARG A 46 18.56 -8.04 2.67
C ARG A 46 18.70 -7.14 1.42
N ALA A 47 18.04 -7.47 0.30
CA ALA A 47 17.95 -6.62 -0.88
C ALA A 47 16.76 -5.64 -0.85
N ASP A 48 15.68 -5.97 -0.13
CA ASP A 48 14.49 -5.11 -0.01
C ASP A 48 14.79 -3.94 0.94
N CYS A 49 15.49 -4.25 2.04
CA CYS A 49 15.82 -3.26 3.07
C CYS A 49 16.87 -2.21 2.58
N ASP A 50 17.39 -2.33 1.34
CA ASP A 50 18.25 -1.33 0.69
C ASP A 50 17.45 -0.12 0.11
N GLU A 51 16.12 -0.18 -0.06
CA GLU A 51 15.34 1.01 -0.50
C GLU A 51 15.20 2.09 0.59
N ALA A 52 15.44 1.75 1.86
CA ALA A 52 15.47 2.69 2.97
C ALA A 52 16.74 3.61 2.99
N THR A 53 17.72 3.36 2.12
CA THR A 53 19.12 3.83 2.27
C THR A 53 19.37 5.31 1.94
N ILE A 54 18.36 6.18 2.01
CA ILE A 54 18.51 7.63 1.73
C ILE A 54 19.00 8.43 2.96
N TRP A 55 18.93 7.88 4.18
CA TRP A 55 19.29 8.61 5.42
C TRP A 55 20.19 7.86 6.42
N ARG A 56 21.49 7.71 6.11
CA ARG A 56 22.63 7.96 7.04
C ARG A 56 23.98 7.90 6.29
N PRO A 57 25.00 8.71 6.66
CA PRO A 57 26.26 8.76 5.92
C PRO A 57 27.36 7.85 6.51
N GLY A 58 27.76 6.80 5.79
CA GLY A 58 29.14 6.29 5.85
C GLY A 58 29.39 4.77 5.92
N VAL A 59 30.09 4.28 4.88
CA VAL A 59 31.06 3.17 4.92
C VAL A 59 30.56 1.74 5.22
N GLY A 60 30.27 1.01 4.13
CA GLY A 60 31.04 -0.17 3.71
C GLY A 60 31.22 -1.34 4.68
N ALA A 61 30.57 -2.47 4.38
CA ALA A 61 30.73 -3.73 5.10
C ALA A 61 32.16 -4.31 5.04
N ASN A 62 32.73 -4.56 6.22
CA ASN A 62 33.88 -5.43 6.49
C ASN A 62 33.65 -6.00 7.91
N PRO A 63 34.27 -7.12 8.34
CA PRO A 63 33.93 -7.74 9.61
C PRO A 63 34.28 -6.82 10.79
N GLN A 64 33.24 -6.35 11.50
CA GLN A 64 33.37 -5.47 12.64
C GLN A 64 34.17 -6.16 13.75
N ILE A 65 35.26 -5.52 14.19
CA ILE A 65 35.86 -5.80 15.50
C ILE A 65 35.07 -4.94 16.49
N ILE A 66 34.65 -5.51 17.62
CA ILE A 66 33.98 -4.75 18.69
C ILE A 66 34.91 -3.63 19.17
N GLY A 67 34.68 -2.43 18.67
CA GLY A 67 35.50 -1.23 18.85
C GLY A 67 35.09 -0.41 20.08
N GLY A 68 34.80 -1.08 21.19
CA GLY A 68 34.31 -0.47 22.42
C GLY A 68 34.73 -1.25 23.66
N THR A 69 34.36 -0.72 24.83
CA THR A 69 34.51 -1.40 26.13
C THR A 69 33.53 -2.54 26.34
N ASP A 70 32.53 -2.65 25.48
CA ASP A 70 31.56 -3.74 25.40
C ASP A 70 32.24 -5.07 25.03
N GLY A 71 31.69 -6.19 25.49
CA GLY A 71 32.13 -7.54 25.13
C GLY A 71 33.54 -7.92 25.61
N GLN A 72 34.17 -7.17 26.52
CA GLN A 72 35.53 -7.42 27.01
C GLN A 72 35.56 -8.44 28.15
N TRP A 73 36.53 -9.36 28.12
CA TRP A 73 36.76 -10.31 29.21
C TRP A 73 37.45 -9.64 30.41
N VAL A 74 36.84 -9.76 31.58
CA VAL A 74 37.32 -9.23 32.87
C VAL A 74 37.55 -10.39 33.83
N ALA A 75 38.70 -10.44 34.51
CA ALA A 75 39.01 -11.49 35.48
C ALA A 75 38.10 -11.41 36.71
N VAL A 76 37.60 -12.56 37.17
CA VAL A 76 36.87 -12.69 38.44
C VAL A 76 37.67 -13.56 39.42
N PRO A 77 37.42 -13.47 40.74
CA PRO A 77 38.14 -14.26 41.72
C PRO A 77 37.99 -15.76 41.48
N ALA A 78 39.09 -16.51 41.62
CA ALA A 78 39.03 -17.96 41.74
C ALA A 78 38.40 -18.36 43.10
N PRO A 79 37.80 -19.56 43.21
CA PRO A 79 37.36 -20.11 44.50
C PRO A 79 38.53 -20.20 45.49
N SER A 80 38.31 -19.77 46.73
CA SER A 80 39.34 -19.75 47.79
C SER A 80 39.81 -21.14 48.25
N THR A 81 39.09 -22.19 47.85
CA THR A 81 39.42 -23.61 48.03
C THR A 81 38.92 -24.37 46.80
N ASN A 82 39.61 -25.45 46.41
CA ASN A 82 39.15 -26.40 45.38
C ASN A 82 38.78 -25.77 44.02
N GLY A 83 39.48 -24.70 43.64
CA GLY A 83 39.26 -23.98 42.37
C GLY A 83 39.73 -24.75 41.15
N ASP A 84 40.84 -25.49 41.22
CA ASP A 84 41.34 -26.22 40.06
C ASP A 84 40.40 -27.34 39.63
N ARG A 85 39.70 -27.14 38.50
CA ARG A 85 38.72 -28.10 37.96
C ARG A 85 38.61 -28.03 36.44
N MET A 86 38.81 -29.17 35.80
CA MET A 86 38.41 -29.41 34.41
C MET A 86 37.16 -30.31 34.36
N CYS A 87 36.36 -30.25 33.30
CA CYS A 87 35.25 -31.18 33.06
C CYS A 87 34.16 -31.21 34.15
N SER A 88 33.86 -30.05 34.74
CA SER A 88 32.74 -29.83 35.67
C SER A 88 31.43 -29.52 34.92
N ALA A 89 30.30 -29.82 35.55
CA ALA A 89 29.02 -29.24 35.15
C ALA A 89 28.89 -27.83 35.73
N ASN A 90 28.50 -26.85 34.91
CA ASN A 90 28.45 -25.44 35.30
C ASN A 90 27.10 -24.78 34.90
N PRO A 91 25.98 -25.16 35.53
CA PRO A 91 24.67 -24.59 35.22
C PRO A 91 24.46 -23.18 35.78
N TYR A 92 23.55 -22.45 35.13
CA TYR A 92 23.01 -21.17 35.58
C TYR A 92 21.65 -21.35 36.28
N ASP A 93 21.49 -20.70 37.43
CA ASP A 93 20.23 -20.55 38.17
C ASP A 93 19.63 -19.18 37.84
N ALA A 94 18.75 -19.19 36.83
CA ALA A 94 18.10 -17.99 36.29
C ALA A 94 17.07 -17.33 37.25
N VAL A 95 16.70 -17.98 38.35
CA VAL A 95 15.79 -17.39 39.36
C VAL A 95 16.58 -16.57 40.38
N ASN A 96 17.71 -17.09 40.88
CA ASN A 96 18.51 -16.41 41.91
C ASN A 96 19.71 -15.61 41.34
N ASN A 97 19.89 -15.64 40.01
CA ASN A 97 21.06 -15.16 39.27
C ASN A 97 22.38 -15.68 39.86
N LYS A 98 22.63 -17.00 39.76
CA LYS A 98 23.83 -17.66 40.31
C LYS A 98 24.40 -18.69 39.34
N VAL A 99 25.72 -18.80 39.29
CA VAL A 99 26.43 -19.79 38.46
C VAL A 99 27.03 -20.87 39.36
N TYR A 100 26.95 -22.14 38.99
CA TYR A 100 27.47 -23.25 39.79
C TYR A 100 28.70 -23.90 39.14
N MET A 101 29.49 -24.62 39.94
CA MET A 101 30.59 -25.46 39.49
C MET A 101 30.58 -26.77 40.29
N ILE A 102 30.24 -27.86 39.61
CA ILE A 102 29.88 -29.15 40.22
C ILE A 102 30.72 -30.28 39.62
N GLY A 103 31.33 -31.09 40.49
CA GLY A 103 32.27 -32.13 40.07
C GLY A 103 33.48 -31.56 39.33
N GLY A 104 34.03 -32.31 38.39
CA GLY A 104 35.23 -31.97 37.63
C GLY A 104 36.50 -32.61 38.21
N ASP A 105 37.67 -32.15 37.78
CA ASP A 105 38.96 -32.82 38.01
C ASP A 105 40.12 -31.83 38.18
N PRO A 106 40.84 -31.83 39.31
CA PRO A 106 41.97 -30.92 39.54
C PRO A 106 43.28 -31.27 38.80
N ALA A 107 43.39 -32.48 38.22
CA ALA A 107 44.66 -32.97 37.66
C ALA A 107 44.52 -33.78 36.36
N GLY A 108 43.31 -33.83 35.77
CA GLY A 108 43.01 -34.54 34.52
C GLY A 108 42.85 -36.07 34.62
N TYR A 109 42.84 -36.64 35.83
CA TYR A 109 42.74 -38.09 36.05
C TYR A 109 41.78 -38.55 37.17
N TYR A 110 41.35 -37.66 38.08
CA TYR A 110 40.52 -38.03 39.24
C TYR A 110 39.41 -37.02 39.50
N GLY A 111 38.16 -37.49 39.42
CA GLY A 111 36.99 -36.66 39.71
C GLY A 111 36.90 -36.23 41.18
N VAL A 112 36.29 -35.08 41.42
CA VAL A 112 35.93 -34.57 42.76
C VAL A 112 34.41 -34.53 42.96
N ALA A 113 33.98 -34.47 44.22
CA ALA A 113 32.57 -34.38 44.62
C ALA A 113 32.07 -32.92 44.75
N TYR A 114 32.97 -31.95 44.70
CA TYR A 114 32.72 -30.60 45.21
C TYR A 114 31.58 -29.86 44.52
N CYS A 115 30.76 -29.15 45.31
CA CYS A 115 29.77 -28.21 44.81
C CYS A 115 30.12 -26.77 45.24
N GLN A 116 30.22 -25.85 44.28
CA GLN A 116 30.48 -24.44 44.52
C GLN A 116 29.52 -23.56 43.71
N ARG A 117 29.25 -22.36 44.22
CA ARG A 117 28.39 -21.36 43.58
C ARG A 117 29.04 -19.99 43.57
N PHE A 118 29.12 -19.39 42.40
CA PHE A 118 29.51 -18.00 42.18
C PHE A 118 28.28 -17.09 42.23
N ASP A 119 28.46 -15.92 42.83
CA ASP A 119 27.49 -14.83 42.80
C ASP A 119 28.06 -13.67 41.96
N PRO A 120 27.51 -13.40 40.75
CA PRO A 120 27.96 -12.30 39.89
C PRO A 120 27.84 -10.92 40.55
N VAL A 121 26.86 -10.73 41.44
CA VAL A 121 26.54 -9.42 42.03
C VAL A 121 27.56 -9.05 43.10
N THR A 122 27.95 -9.99 43.95
CA THR A 122 28.97 -9.78 44.99
C THR A 122 30.38 -10.17 44.55
N ASN A 123 30.52 -10.81 43.38
CA ASN A 123 31.78 -11.29 42.81
C ASN A 123 32.50 -12.32 43.72
N THR A 124 31.74 -13.23 44.35
CA THR A 124 32.25 -14.16 45.37
C THR A 124 31.80 -15.61 45.15
N TRP A 125 32.68 -16.56 45.48
CA TRP A 125 32.39 -18.00 45.53
C TRP A 125 31.93 -18.44 46.93
N THR A 126 30.99 -19.39 46.96
CA THR A 126 30.47 -20.07 48.15
C THR A 126 30.60 -21.58 47.98
N ASN A 127 31.09 -22.29 49.01
CA ASN A 127 31.08 -23.76 49.07
C ASN A 127 29.68 -24.25 49.49
N LEU A 128 29.19 -25.31 48.84
CA LEU A 128 27.87 -25.91 49.07
C LEU A 128 28.02 -27.37 49.53
N ALA A 129 26.92 -28.10 49.67
CA ALA A 129 26.94 -29.53 49.97
C ALA A 129 27.52 -30.31 48.78
N ASP A 130 28.54 -31.13 49.04
CA ASP A 130 29.19 -31.96 48.02
C ASP A 130 28.24 -33.02 47.45
N MET A 131 28.39 -33.31 46.15
CA MET A 131 27.63 -34.32 45.43
C MET A 131 27.96 -35.73 45.96
N PRO A 132 26.99 -36.64 46.09
CA PRO A 132 27.28 -37.99 46.59
C PRO A 132 28.10 -38.82 45.59
N GLY A 133 29.42 -38.77 45.78
CA GLY A 133 30.42 -39.44 44.94
C GLY A 133 31.06 -38.50 43.91
N SER A 134 32.39 -38.57 43.83
CA SER A 134 33.21 -37.86 42.86
C SER A 134 32.81 -38.16 41.41
N ARG A 135 32.75 -37.13 40.55
CA ARG A 135 32.53 -37.27 39.10
C ARG A 135 33.34 -36.25 38.30
N THR A 136 33.74 -36.64 37.09
CA THR A 136 34.35 -35.77 36.07
C THR A 136 33.88 -36.19 34.67
N TRP A 137 34.31 -35.49 33.62
CA TRP A 137 33.85 -35.68 32.23
C TRP A 137 32.32 -35.54 32.15
N LEU A 138 31.85 -34.45 32.79
CA LEU A 138 30.48 -33.94 32.74
C LEU A 138 30.49 -32.72 31.80
N ASP A 139 29.61 -32.68 30.81
CA ASP A 139 29.28 -31.45 30.09
C ASP A 139 27.84 -31.06 30.49
N GLY A 140 27.63 -29.85 31.02
CA GLY A 140 26.52 -29.63 31.96
C GLY A 140 25.96 -28.21 32.10
N GLU A 141 25.83 -27.45 31.01
CA GLU A 141 25.04 -26.20 31.00
C GLU A 141 23.57 -26.51 31.33
N GLY A 142 22.91 -27.35 30.51
CA GLY A 142 21.47 -27.65 30.60
C GLY A 142 21.08 -28.63 31.71
N SER A 143 21.61 -28.43 32.91
CA SER A 143 21.29 -29.25 34.10
C SER A 143 20.34 -28.55 35.09
N TYR A 144 20.03 -27.27 34.93
CA TYR A 144 19.08 -26.53 35.79
C TYR A 144 17.63 -26.69 35.32
N CYS A 145 16.69 -26.76 36.28
CA CYS A 145 15.25 -26.70 36.07
C CYS A 145 14.68 -25.53 36.89
N ARG A 146 14.13 -24.53 36.20
CA ARG A 146 13.68 -23.23 36.72
C ARG A 146 12.42 -23.38 37.58
N HIS A 147 11.40 -24.10 37.11
CA HIS A 147 10.12 -24.24 37.83
C HIS A 147 10.21 -25.09 39.11
N LEU A 148 11.21 -25.97 39.23
CA LEU A 148 11.49 -26.72 40.47
C LEU A 148 12.61 -26.10 41.34
N GLY A 149 13.45 -25.21 40.78
CA GLY A 149 14.65 -24.68 41.43
C GLY A 149 15.67 -25.77 41.78
N LYS A 150 15.93 -26.71 40.85
CA LYS A 150 16.83 -27.87 41.05
C LYS A 150 17.91 -27.94 39.97
N ILE A 151 19.01 -28.64 40.28
CA ILE A 151 20.09 -28.97 39.32
C ILE A 151 20.24 -30.49 39.22
N TYR A 152 20.48 -31.03 38.02
CA TYR A 152 20.46 -32.46 37.72
C TYR A 152 21.75 -32.96 37.05
N ILE A 153 22.53 -33.79 37.74
CA ILE A 153 23.80 -34.34 37.25
C ILE A 153 23.65 -35.82 36.88
N ALA A 154 23.63 -36.08 35.58
CA ALA A 154 23.65 -37.42 34.98
C ALA A 154 25.09 -37.94 34.81
N GLY A 155 25.25 -39.27 34.70
CA GLY A 155 26.44 -39.94 34.14
C GLY A 155 27.82 -39.45 34.60
N GLY A 156 28.73 -39.29 33.65
CA GLY A 156 30.13 -38.91 33.89
C GLY A 156 31.03 -40.09 34.23
N TYR A 157 32.26 -39.78 34.61
CA TYR A 157 33.32 -40.74 34.88
C TYR A 157 33.61 -40.89 36.38
N THR A 158 33.62 -42.14 36.83
CA THR A 158 33.92 -42.56 38.23
C THR A 158 34.98 -43.68 38.25
N GLY A 159 35.93 -43.67 37.31
CA GLY A 159 36.79 -44.82 36.99
C GLY A 159 36.20 -45.75 35.91
N SER A 160 34.92 -45.59 35.59
CA SER A 160 34.27 -46.02 34.35
C SER A 160 33.12 -45.06 34.05
N ALA A 161 32.46 -45.21 32.89
CA ALA A 161 31.25 -44.44 32.58
C ALA A 161 30.11 -44.80 33.53
N ASN A 162 29.36 -43.80 33.96
CA ASN A 162 28.31 -43.94 34.97
C ASN A 162 26.91 -43.71 34.37
N ASN A 163 25.86 -44.20 35.04
CA ASN A 163 24.46 -44.00 34.64
C ASN A 163 23.58 -43.37 35.74
N ASN A 164 24.13 -43.05 36.91
CA ASN A 164 23.38 -42.47 38.03
C ASN A 164 22.98 -41.01 37.78
N MET A 165 21.78 -40.64 38.20
CA MET A 165 21.26 -39.27 38.19
C MET A 165 21.18 -38.74 39.63
N TRP A 166 21.81 -37.59 39.89
CA TRP A 166 21.70 -36.84 41.15
C TRP A 166 20.91 -35.55 40.93
N GLU A 167 20.00 -35.23 41.84
CA GLU A 167 19.32 -33.92 41.93
C GLU A 167 19.89 -33.14 43.11
N TYR A 168 20.23 -31.88 42.91
CA TYR A 168 20.56 -30.91 43.94
C TYR A 168 19.39 -29.95 44.15
N ASP A 169 18.97 -29.83 45.41
CA ASP A 169 17.98 -28.87 45.85
C ASP A 169 18.68 -27.57 46.31
N ILE A 170 18.45 -26.49 45.55
CA ILE A 170 19.05 -25.17 45.80
C ILE A 170 18.52 -24.56 47.10
N ALA A 171 17.25 -24.80 47.43
CA ALA A 171 16.59 -24.17 48.59
C ALA A 171 17.02 -24.81 49.92
N THR A 172 17.29 -26.12 49.93
CA THR A 172 17.72 -26.85 51.13
C THR A 172 19.22 -27.15 51.17
N ASN A 173 19.97 -26.94 50.08
CA ASN A 173 21.38 -27.30 49.94
C ASN A 173 21.62 -28.81 50.20
N THR A 174 20.83 -29.66 49.52
CA THR A 174 20.88 -31.14 49.70
C THR A 174 20.78 -31.89 48.38
N TRP A 175 21.44 -33.05 48.29
CA TRP A 175 21.40 -33.94 47.13
C TRP A 175 20.44 -35.13 47.33
N SER A 176 19.75 -35.56 46.28
CA SER A 176 18.89 -36.75 46.26
C SER A 176 19.07 -37.61 45.01
N ALA A 177 18.93 -38.93 45.14
CA ALA A 177 19.04 -39.88 44.03
C ALA A 177 17.80 -39.84 43.14
N LYS A 178 17.99 -40.00 41.82
CA LYS A 178 16.92 -40.10 40.82
C LYS A 178 17.10 -41.36 39.96
N ALA A 179 16.15 -41.64 39.08
CA ALA A 179 16.18 -42.80 38.19
C ALA A 179 17.47 -42.82 37.36
N THR A 180 18.06 -44.00 37.18
CA THR A 180 19.30 -44.18 36.43
C THR A 180 19.05 -44.25 34.93
N MET A 181 19.98 -43.73 34.12
CA MET A 181 19.99 -43.92 32.66
C MET A 181 20.08 -45.41 32.30
N SER A 182 19.54 -45.79 31.14
CA SER A 182 19.64 -47.15 30.61
C SER A 182 21.04 -47.44 30.04
N SER A 183 21.71 -46.42 29.51
CA SER A 183 23.09 -46.45 29.04
C SER A 183 23.99 -45.54 29.89
N ALA A 184 25.09 -46.10 30.39
CA ALA A 184 26.14 -45.34 31.06
C ALA A 184 26.95 -44.51 30.05
N THR A 185 27.22 -43.24 30.35
CA THR A 185 27.93 -42.33 29.42
C THR A 185 28.72 -41.24 30.17
N LEU A 186 29.80 -40.77 29.54
CA LEU A 186 30.70 -39.69 29.96
C LEU A 186 31.05 -38.79 28.76
N ALA A 187 31.39 -37.52 28.97
CA ALA A 187 31.64 -36.52 27.92
C ALA A 187 30.54 -36.47 26.83
N TYR A 188 29.28 -36.47 27.31
CA TYR A 188 28.05 -36.39 26.53
C TYR A 188 27.63 -34.92 26.41
N MET A 189 27.02 -34.51 25.29
CA MET A 189 26.38 -33.20 25.23
C MET A 189 25.10 -33.20 26.06
N SER A 190 24.76 -32.07 26.70
CA SER A 190 23.50 -31.94 27.46
C SER A 190 22.75 -30.64 27.19
N GLY A 191 21.46 -30.66 27.49
CA GLY A 191 20.55 -29.51 27.33
C GLY A 191 19.21 -29.78 28.00
N ILE A 192 18.47 -28.74 28.39
CA ILE A 192 17.09 -28.88 28.87
C ILE A 192 16.12 -28.25 27.88
N TRP A 193 15.02 -28.95 27.59
CA TRP A 193 13.92 -28.46 26.74
C TRP A 193 12.65 -28.27 27.57
N ASN A 194 11.93 -27.17 27.29
CA ASN A 194 10.67 -26.78 27.91
C ASN A 194 10.68 -26.95 29.46
N ASP A 195 11.82 -26.58 30.06
CA ASP A 195 12.12 -26.64 31.50
C ASP A 195 11.81 -27.99 32.20
N SER A 196 11.67 -29.08 31.44
CA SER A 196 11.12 -30.34 31.95
C SER A 196 11.75 -31.61 31.39
N LEU A 197 12.42 -31.55 30.23
CA LEU A 197 13.08 -32.68 29.59
C LEU A 197 14.58 -32.42 29.45
N ILE A 198 15.42 -33.19 30.16
CA ILE A 198 16.88 -33.08 30.09
C ILE A 198 17.41 -34.11 29.08
N TYR A 199 18.05 -33.63 28.02
CA TYR A 199 18.63 -34.42 26.95
C TYR A 199 20.09 -34.71 27.26
N ILE A 200 20.48 -35.98 27.16
CA ILE A 200 21.85 -36.49 27.28
C ILE A 200 22.20 -37.17 25.96
N MET A 201 23.16 -36.62 25.23
CA MET A 201 23.38 -36.90 23.80
C MET A 201 24.80 -37.42 23.55
N GLY A 202 24.90 -38.66 23.07
CA GLY A 202 26.16 -39.29 22.71
C GLY A 202 27.06 -39.59 23.92
N GLY A 203 28.30 -39.11 23.86
CA GLY A 203 29.35 -39.40 24.83
C GLY A 203 30.03 -40.75 24.60
N ALA A 204 30.75 -41.26 25.60
CA ALA A 204 31.45 -42.53 25.54
C ALA A 204 30.97 -43.51 26.62
N GLY A 205 30.86 -44.79 26.26
CA GLY A 205 30.44 -45.87 27.17
C GLY A 205 31.56 -46.39 28.09
N PRO A 206 31.27 -47.43 28.92
CA PRO A 206 32.21 -47.98 29.91
C PRO A 206 33.57 -48.45 29.37
N SER A 207 33.64 -48.79 28.07
CA SER A 207 34.85 -49.20 27.34
C SER A 207 35.48 -48.08 26.49
N LEU A 208 35.10 -46.82 26.73
CA LEU A 208 35.44 -45.63 25.93
C LEU A 208 35.01 -45.70 24.45
N SER A 209 34.08 -46.60 24.10
CA SER A 209 33.42 -46.60 22.79
C SER A 209 32.48 -45.41 22.66
N GLY A 210 32.61 -44.63 21.58
CA GLY A 210 31.70 -43.52 21.29
C GLY A 210 30.25 -43.94 21.10
N SER A 211 29.31 -43.06 21.44
CA SER A 211 27.87 -43.26 21.42
C SER A 211 27.20 -42.25 20.49
N ASN A 212 26.07 -42.66 19.90
CA ASN A 212 25.13 -41.77 19.22
C ASN A 212 23.74 -41.76 19.89
N VAL A 213 23.59 -42.43 21.03
CA VAL A 213 22.30 -42.56 21.74
C VAL A 213 21.89 -41.23 22.35
N VAL A 214 20.60 -40.88 22.23
CA VAL A 214 19.99 -39.75 22.94
C VAL A 214 19.08 -40.29 24.04
N GLN A 215 19.37 -39.94 25.29
CA GLN A 215 18.60 -40.31 26.47
C GLN A 215 17.93 -39.05 27.04
N ILE A 216 16.64 -39.11 27.34
CA ILE A 216 15.82 -37.97 27.74
C ILE A 216 15.23 -38.25 29.12
N TYR A 217 15.52 -37.41 30.11
CA TYR A 217 14.97 -37.50 31.46
C TYR A 217 13.83 -36.51 31.66
N ASN A 218 12.66 -37.01 32.07
CA ASN A 218 11.54 -36.16 32.46
C ASN A 218 11.59 -35.87 33.97
N VAL A 219 11.86 -34.61 34.35
CA VAL A 219 12.03 -34.19 35.75
C VAL A 219 10.76 -34.43 36.59
N ASN A 220 9.59 -34.15 35.99
CA ASN A 220 8.27 -34.25 36.62
C ASN A 220 7.82 -35.70 36.87
N ARG A 221 8.39 -36.67 36.14
CA ARG A 221 8.02 -38.08 36.20
C ARG A 221 9.11 -38.96 36.81
N ASN A 222 10.34 -38.46 36.94
CA ASN A 222 11.52 -39.23 37.36
C ASN A 222 11.72 -40.49 36.47
N THR A 223 11.64 -40.32 35.15
CA THR A 223 11.73 -41.40 34.15
C THR A 223 12.61 -41.03 32.96
N TRP A 224 13.36 -42.00 32.46
CA TRP A 224 14.13 -41.89 31.21
C TRP A 224 13.39 -42.49 30.01
N THR A 225 13.56 -41.88 28.84
CA THR A 225 13.18 -42.42 27.53
C THR A 225 14.34 -42.26 26.54
N THR A 226 14.29 -42.98 25.41
CA THR A 226 15.28 -42.85 24.32
C THR A 226 14.68 -42.01 23.20
N GLY A 227 15.45 -41.03 22.69
CA GLY A 227 15.08 -40.21 21.52
C GLY A 227 15.72 -40.69 20.22
N THR A 228 15.45 -39.99 19.10
CA THR A 228 16.14 -40.24 17.82
C THR A 228 17.66 -40.05 17.99
N SER A 229 18.41 -41.13 17.81
CA SER A 229 19.88 -41.13 17.88
C SER A 229 20.52 -40.08 16.97
N LEU A 230 21.69 -39.58 17.36
CA LEU A 230 22.54 -38.71 16.56
C LEU A 230 22.92 -39.42 15.23
N PRO A 231 23.09 -38.68 14.11
CA PRO A 231 23.44 -39.28 12.81
C PRO A 231 24.76 -40.05 12.79
N GLU A 232 25.68 -39.69 13.70
CA GLU A 232 27.03 -40.24 13.84
C GLU A 232 27.38 -40.38 15.33
N TYR A 233 28.39 -41.18 15.67
CA TYR A 233 28.94 -41.21 17.03
C TYR A 233 29.57 -39.86 17.37
N GLY A 234 29.24 -39.32 18.55
CA GLY A 234 29.71 -38.00 19.00
C GLY A 234 29.96 -37.97 20.50
N ASP A 235 31.22 -37.85 20.90
CA ASP A 235 31.63 -37.59 22.29
C ASP A 235 32.47 -36.32 22.39
N MET A 236 32.62 -35.80 23.61
CA MET A 236 33.28 -34.51 23.88
C MET A 236 32.70 -33.39 22.99
N GLY A 237 31.40 -33.43 22.74
CA GLY A 237 30.71 -32.47 21.88
C GLY A 237 30.33 -31.21 22.63
N SER A 238 30.11 -30.13 21.89
CA SER A 238 29.74 -28.82 22.46
C SER A 238 28.42 -28.37 21.85
N GLY A 239 27.36 -28.34 22.65
CA GLY A 239 26.01 -28.02 22.18
C GLY A 239 25.04 -27.63 23.29
N THR A 240 23.90 -27.08 22.90
CA THR A 240 22.86 -26.52 23.78
C THR A 240 21.47 -26.63 23.12
N ILE A 241 20.40 -26.24 23.82
CA ILE A 241 19.02 -26.25 23.29
C ILE A 241 18.43 -24.84 23.41
N VAL A 242 17.86 -24.32 22.31
CA VAL A 242 17.15 -23.04 22.29
C VAL A 242 15.85 -23.19 21.52
N GLY A 243 14.72 -22.86 22.17
CA GLY A 243 13.39 -23.24 21.67
C GLY A 243 13.30 -24.74 21.40
N ASP A 244 12.69 -25.12 20.29
CA ASP A 244 12.58 -26.52 19.84
C ASP A 244 13.82 -27.03 19.08
N THR A 245 14.95 -26.30 19.07
CA THR A 245 16.15 -26.69 18.32
C THR A 245 17.34 -26.99 19.23
N ILE A 246 17.87 -28.20 19.08
CA ILE A 246 19.17 -28.64 19.59
C ILE A 246 20.26 -28.12 18.63
N TYR A 247 21.28 -27.45 19.15
CA TYR A 247 22.42 -26.96 18.38
C TYR A 247 23.70 -27.68 18.83
N ILE A 248 24.36 -28.41 17.92
CA ILE A 248 25.64 -29.09 18.18
C ILE A 248 26.71 -28.45 17.31
N THR A 249 27.59 -27.65 17.94
CA THR A 249 28.62 -26.86 17.26
C THR A 249 29.75 -27.74 16.70
N ASN A 250 30.10 -28.84 17.39
CA ASN A 250 30.84 -29.99 16.85
C ASN A 250 30.84 -31.15 17.86
N ALA A 251 31.33 -32.33 17.47
CA ALA A 251 31.67 -33.44 18.36
C ALA A 251 32.80 -34.31 17.76
N TYR A 252 33.48 -35.07 18.61
CA TYR A 252 34.51 -36.04 18.19
C TYR A 252 33.90 -37.41 17.93
N ASN A 253 34.37 -38.10 16.89
CA ASN A 253 33.97 -39.45 16.56
C ASN A 253 35.15 -40.42 16.79
N ARG A 254 35.20 -41.04 17.97
CA ARG A 254 36.21 -42.06 18.34
C ARG A 254 36.34 -43.22 17.35
N SER A 255 35.30 -43.59 16.60
CA SER A 255 35.39 -44.74 15.68
C SER A 255 36.14 -44.41 14.38
N SER A 256 36.14 -43.15 13.95
CA SER A 256 36.93 -42.66 12.80
C SER A 256 38.21 -41.93 13.21
N GLY A 257 38.32 -41.54 14.48
CA GLY A 257 39.41 -40.71 14.99
C GLY A 257 39.33 -39.24 14.54
N GLN A 258 38.19 -38.80 14.00
CA GLN A 258 38.00 -37.48 13.40
C GLN A 258 36.90 -36.66 14.07
N LEU A 259 36.89 -35.35 13.79
CA LEU A 259 35.75 -34.49 14.07
C LEU A 259 34.58 -34.78 13.15
N TRP A 260 33.38 -34.40 13.59
CA TRP A 260 32.23 -34.27 12.70
C TRP A 260 32.56 -33.24 11.60
N ALA A 261 32.57 -33.70 10.35
CA ALA A 261 32.83 -32.87 9.17
C ALA A 261 31.77 -31.77 8.98
N ASN A 262 30.55 -32.00 9.49
CA ASN A 262 29.48 -31.01 9.54
C ASN A 262 28.89 -30.96 10.96
N PRO A 263 28.86 -29.78 11.60
CA PRO A 263 28.02 -29.49 12.77
C PRO A 263 26.54 -29.81 12.50
N ARG A 264 25.73 -29.91 13.56
CA ARG A 264 24.34 -30.40 13.45
C ARG A 264 23.34 -29.48 14.15
N LYS A 265 22.14 -29.37 13.59
CA LYS A 265 20.93 -28.95 14.31
C LYS A 265 19.97 -30.13 14.43
N GLY A 266 19.17 -30.16 15.48
CA GLY A 266 18.13 -31.18 15.70
C GLY A 266 16.83 -30.54 16.11
N ALA A 267 15.82 -30.57 15.25
CA ALA A 267 14.49 -30.06 15.58
C ALA A 267 13.73 -31.10 16.40
N ILE A 268 13.36 -30.75 17.63
CA ILE A 268 12.52 -31.56 18.53
C ILE A 268 11.07 -31.42 18.06
N ASN A 269 10.33 -32.53 17.96
CA ASN A 269 8.88 -32.47 17.72
C ASN A 269 8.14 -32.16 19.04
N PRO A 270 7.47 -31.01 19.23
CA PRO A 270 6.82 -30.67 20.50
C PRO A 270 5.68 -31.64 20.87
N SER A 271 5.01 -32.23 19.87
CA SER A 271 3.95 -33.24 20.08
C SER A 271 4.49 -34.62 20.50
N ASN A 272 5.77 -34.91 20.22
CA ASN A 272 6.44 -36.12 20.66
C ASN A 272 7.96 -35.88 20.81
N PRO A 273 8.42 -35.34 21.95
CA PRO A 273 9.81 -34.88 22.10
C PRO A 273 10.90 -35.94 22.03
N THR A 274 10.54 -37.23 21.91
CA THR A 274 11.50 -38.30 21.58
C THR A 274 11.88 -38.31 20.10
N GLN A 275 11.07 -37.71 19.22
CA GLN A 275 11.37 -37.54 17.81
C GLN A 275 12.19 -36.26 17.60
N ILE A 276 13.40 -36.44 17.07
CA ILE A 276 14.31 -35.35 16.69
C ILE A 276 14.65 -35.50 15.20
N THR A 277 14.51 -34.42 14.44
CA THR A 277 14.89 -34.36 13.01
C THR A 277 16.24 -33.68 12.87
N TRP A 278 17.27 -34.46 12.52
CA TRP A 278 18.66 -33.98 12.44
C TRP A 278 19.01 -33.42 11.05
N SER A 279 19.62 -32.24 11.03
CA SER A 279 20.12 -31.55 9.82
C SER A 279 21.58 -31.11 9.98
N THR A 280 22.24 -30.78 8.86
CA THR A 280 23.59 -30.21 8.84
C THR A 280 23.56 -28.69 9.06
N TRP A 281 24.45 -28.19 9.90
CA TRP A 281 24.64 -26.76 10.15
C TRP A 281 25.96 -26.30 9.52
N SER A 282 25.84 -25.66 8.35
CA SER A 282 26.98 -25.13 7.59
C SER A 282 27.48 -23.79 8.14
N GLY A 283 28.71 -23.43 7.78
CA GLY A 283 29.27 -22.09 8.03
C GLY A 283 29.85 -21.83 9.43
N VAL A 284 29.89 -22.81 10.33
CA VAL A 284 30.53 -22.67 11.66
C VAL A 284 32.02 -22.25 11.49
N PRO A 285 32.46 -21.08 12.02
CA PRO A 285 33.76 -20.50 11.68
C PRO A 285 34.99 -21.33 12.07
N THR A 286 34.91 -22.10 13.15
CA THR A 286 35.99 -22.98 13.62
C THR A 286 35.41 -24.29 14.14
N LEU A 287 35.93 -25.42 13.64
CA LEU A 287 35.57 -26.75 14.12
C LEU A 287 36.50 -27.19 15.25
N GLY A 288 35.94 -27.85 16.27
CA GLY A 288 36.73 -28.49 17.32
C GLY A 288 35.86 -29.09 18.43
N PHE A 289 36.40 -30.08 19.15
CA PHE A 289 35.74 -30.80 20.23
C PHE A 289 36.14 -30.29 21.62
N ASN A 290 35.38 -30.57 22.67
CA ASN A 290 35.67 -30.23 24.08
C ASN A 290 35.92 -28.72 24.31
N GLY A 291 35.07 -27.88 23.72
CA GLY A 291 34.96 -26.47 24.05
C GLY A 291 33.68 -26.17 24.84
N GLY A 292 33.60 -25.00 25.47
CA GLY A 292 32.33 -24.53 26.02
C GLY A 292 31.39 -24.08 24.91
N THR A 293 30.12 -24.46 25.03
CA THR A 293 29.00 -23.83 24.33
C THR A 293 27.99 -23.39 25.37
N THR A 294 27.36 -22.23 25.14
CA THR A 294 26.24 -21.75 25.96
C THR A 294 25.30 -20.88 25.12
N GLN A 295 24.03 -20.81 25.48
CA GLN A 295 23.09 -19.83 24.92
C GLN A 295 23.05 -18.56 25.81
N CYS A 296 22.78 -17.39 25.25
CA CYS A 296 22.40 -16.18 25.99
C CYS A 296 21.79 -15.18 24.99
N GLN A 297 20.68 -14.50 25.31
CA GLN A 297 20.15 -13.37 24.52
C GLN A 297 19.82 -13.71 23.03
N GLY A 298 19.43 -14.94 22.70
CA GLY A 298 19.23 -15.34 21.29
C GLY A 298 20.53 -15.56 20.50
N TRP A 299 21.68 -15.55 21.16
CA TRP A 299 22.98 -15.90 20.59
C TRP A 299 23.51 -17.22 21.17
N ILE A 300 24.21 -18.00 20.35
CA ILE A 300 24.95 -19.19 20.77
C ILE A 300 26.43 -18.86 20.81
N TYR A 301 27.03 -18.94 22.00
CA TYR A 301 28.42 -18.65 22.26
C TYR A 301 29.26 -19.94 22.26
N ARG A 302 30.48 -19.87 21.71
CA ARG A 302 31.44 -20.97 21.65
C ARG A 302 32.83 -20.48 22.05
N LEU A 303 33.51 -21.19 22.96
CA LEU A 303 34.88 -20.88 23.38
C LEU A 303 35.75 -22.15 23.49
N GLY A 304 36.94 -22.12 22.89
CA GLY A 304 37.95 -23.18 23.00
C GLY A 304 37.55 -24.53 22.38
N GLY A 305 38.31 -25.56 22.74
CA GLY A 305 38.24 -26.90 22.16
C GLY A 305 39.34 -27.19 21.13
N PHE A 306 39.53 -28.47 20.79
CA PHE A 306 40.69 -29.00 20.06
C PHE A 306 40.38 -29.30 18.58
N ALA A 307 41.39 -29.21 17.71
CA ALA A 307 41.38 -29.82 16.38
C ALA A 307 42.07 -31.21 16.40
N THR A 308 41.78 -32.08 15.41
CA THR A 308 42.40 -33.42 15.29
C THR A 308 43.76 -33.43 14.59
N SER A 309 44.26 -32.28 14.16
CA SER A 309 45.61 -32.10 13.60
C SER A 309 46.32 -30.92 14.28
N ALA A 310 47.66 -30.95 14.28
CA ALA A 310 48.50 -30.01 15.03
C ALA A 310 48.63 -28.61 14.39
N GLY A 311 47.50 -28.02 13.98
CA GLY A 311 47.40 -26.61 13.59
C GLY A 311 47.24 -25.68 14.80
N PRO A 312 47.33 -24.35 14.61
CA PRO A 312 47.10 -23.39 15.68
C PRO A 312 45.64 -23.43 16.14
N VAL A 313 45.41 -23.78 17.41
CA VAL A 313 44.07 -23.88 18.01
C VAL A 313 43.65 -22.50 18.56
N HIS A 314 42.46 -22.04 18.21
CA HIS A 314 42.06 -20.65 18.46
C HIS A 314 41.55 -20.42 19.89
N LYS A 315 42.33 -19.71 20.73
CA LYS A 315 41.88 -19.13 22.02
C LYS A 315 40.88 -17.96 21.87
N ARG A 316 40.30 -17.76 20.68
CA ARG A 316 39.30 -16.73 20.38
C ARG A 316 37.96 -17.42 20.09
N GLY A 317 36.96 -17.15 20.91
CA GLY A 317 35.61 -17.68 20.72
C GLY A 317 34.83 -16.98 19.60
N TRP A 318 33.64 -17.49 19.33
CA TRP A 318 32.67 -16.89 18.41
C TRP A 318 31.26 -16.93 19.00
N ARG A 319 30.38 -16.06 18.49
CA ARG A 319 28.93 -16.12 18.74
C ARG A 319 28.16 -16.21 17.42
N TYR A 320 27.02 -16.88 17.45
CA TYR A 320 26.09 -17.05 16.33
C TYR A 320 24.72 -16.49 16.70
N ASN A 321 24.18 -15.58 15.89
CA ASN A 321 22.84 -15.05 16.07
C ASN A 321 21.81 -16.07 15.55
N ILE A 322 20.83 -16.45 16.37
CA ILE A 322 19.85 -17.47 16.00
C ILE A 322 18.87 -16.96 14.93
N ALA A 323 18.47 -15.69 14.99
CA ALA A 323 17.51 -15.09 14.07
C ALA A 323 18.14 -14.72 12.72
N THR A 324 19.24 -13.95 12.72
CA THR A 324 19.88 -13.47 11.48
C THR A 324 20.86 -14.47 10.84
N GLY A 325 21.22 -15.53 11.57
CA GLY A 325 22.21 -16.52 11.13
C GLY A 325 23.65 -16.01 11.04
N ALA A 326 23.92 -14.78 11.48
CA ALA A 326 25.24 -14.17 11.44
C ALA A 326 26.22 -14.78 12.46
N TYR A 327 27.51 -14.71 12.18
CA TYR A 327 28.59 -15.11 13.09
C TYR A 327 29.53 -13.95 13.39
N GLU A 328 29.95 -13.84 14.65
CA GLU A 328 30.90 -12.83 15.13
C GLU A 328 32.02 -13.46 15.96
N THR A 329 33.16 -12.78 16.05
CA THR A 329 34.33 -13.26 16.81
C THR A 329 34.48 -12.51 18.13
N LEU A 330 34.37 -13.22 19.26
CA LEU A 330 34.50 -12.65 20.60
C LEU A 330 35.90 -12.04 20.80
N PRO A 331 36.08 -11.06 21.72
CA PRO A 331 37.41 -10.62 22.12
C PRO A 331 38.28 -11.74 22.70
N TRP A 332 39.59 -11.53 22.68
CA TRP A 332 40.57 -12.47 23.22
C TRP A 332 40.53 -12.49 24.76
N LEU A 333 40.89 -13.63 25.36
CA LEU A 333 41.10 -13.69 26.82
C LEU A 333 42.32 -12.82 27.22
N PRO A 334 42.31 -12.15 28.38
CA PRO A 334 43.31 -11.11 28.71
C PRO A 334 44.75 -11.60 28.96
N SER A 335 45.00 -12.91 28.96
CA SER A 335 46.34 -13.49 29.17
C SER A 335 46.78 -14.34 27.97
N PRO A 336 47.64 -13.79 27.08
CA PRO A 336 48.22 -14.55 25.99
C PRO A 336 49.66 -14.98 26.29
N PRO A 337 49.96 -16.27 26.22
CA PRO A 337 51.21 -16.76 25.64
C PRO A 337 50.97 -17.31 24.22
N SER A 338 52.01 -17.28 23.41
CA SER A 338 51.90 -17.35 21.94
C SER A 338 51.66 -18.75 21.33
N THR A 339 51.64 -19.81 22.15
CA THR A 339 51.35 -21.19 21.73
C THR A 339 50.71 -21.97 22.89
N GLY A 340 49.42 -22.30 22.79
CA GLY A 340 48.69 -23.09 23.79
C GLY A 340 47.29 -23.47 23.34
N VAL A 341 46.73 -24.55 23.89
CA VAL A 341 45.44 -25.16 23.49
C VAL A 341 44.43 -25.03 24.63
N ALA A 342 43.34 -24.30 24.40
CA ALA A 342 42.28 -24.10 25.39
C ALA A 342 41.39 -25.35 25.56
N ARG A 343 41.52 -26.06 26.68
CA ARG A 343 40.86 -27.33 27.03
C ARG A 343 39.75 -27.13 28.06
N CYS A 344 38.57 -27.72 27.80
CA CYS A 344 37.51 -27.79 28.82
C CYS A 344 37.05 -26.41 29.31
N ASN A 345 37.09 -25.39 28.44
CA ASN A 345 36.68 -24.02 28.73
C ASN A 345 35.14 -23.89 28.77
N PHE A 346 34.51 -24.51 29.76
CA PHE A 346 33.06 -24.49 29.89
C PHE A 346 32.54 -23.08 30.14
N LEU A 347 31.45 -22.78 29.45
CA LEU A 347 30.75 -21.51 29.53
C LEU A 347 29.49 -21.68 30.39
N SER A 348 29.17 -20.63 31.13
CA SER A 348 27.83 -20.38 31.69
C SER A 348 27.43 -18.96 31.32
N HIS A 349 26.14 -18.69 31.21
CA HIS A 349 25.60 -17.34 31.06
C HIS A 349 25.06 -16.82 32.41
N ALA A 350 24.66 -15.54 32.40
CA ALA A 350 23.58 -15.01 33.22
C ALA A 350 22.74 -14.04 32.39
N ASP A 351 21.52 -14.43 31.99
CA ASP A 351 20.62 -13.56 31.23
C ASP A 351 20.25 -12.29 32.02
N ALA A 352 20.05 -12.43 33.34
CA ALA A 352 19.61 -11.34 34.22
C ALA A 352 20.65 -10.21 34.43
N SER A 353 21.89 -10.38 33.98
CA SER A 353 22.94 -9.33 34.00
C SER A 353 23.67 -9.19 32.66
N ASN A 354 23.25 -9.95 31.64
CA ASN A 354 23.86 -10.02 30.31
C ASN A 354 25.36 -10.32 30.32
N GLU A 355 25.74 -11.29 31.17
CA GLU A 355 27.11 -11.75 31.36
C GLU A 355 27.34 -13.17 30.81
N LEU A 356 28.52 -13.39 30.23
CA LEU A 356 29.06 -14.68 29.84
C LEU A 356 30.27 -15.01 30.72
N PHE A 357 30.31 -16.18 31.33
CA PHE A 357 31.37 -16.62 32.23
C PHE A 357 32.16 -17.78 31.65
N LYS A 358 33.50 -17.66 31.63
CA LYS A 358 34.40 -18.82 31.60
C LYS A 358 34.57 -19.30 33.04
N ILE A 359 34.06 -20.49 33.33
CA ILE A 359 34.17 -21.13 34.64
C ILE A 359 35.19 -22.27 34.55
N ALA A 360 36.41 -21.98 35.00
CA ALA A 360 37.56 -22.89 34.93
C ALA A 360 37.91 -23.36 33.50
N GLY A 361 38.61 -24.48 33.39
CA GLY A 361 39.25 -24.93 32.14
C GLY A 361 40.67 -24.38 31.96
N ASP A 362 41.50 -25.14 31.25
CA ASP A 362 42.93 -24.87 31.06
C ASP A 362 43.18 -24.16 29.72
N ASP A 363 43.70 -22.94 29.77
CA ASP A 363 43.97 -22.12 28.60
C ASP A 363 45.30 -22.46 27.89
N GLU A 364 46.21 -23.24 28.49
CA GLU A 364 47.50 -23.59 27.86
C GLU A 364 47.57 -24.98 27.20
N GLY A 365 46.85 -25.97 27.73
CA GLY A 365 46.81 -27.31 27.14
C GLY A 365 47.72 -28.34 27.81
N ASP A 366 48.34 -28.00 28.94
CA ASP A 366 49.29 -28.86 29.63
C ASP A 366 48.57 -29.91 30.50
N TRP A 367 48.61 -31.17 30.05
CA TRP A 367 48.06 -32.32 30.77
C TRP A 367 48.72 -32.59 32.14
N SER A 368 49.82 -31.91 32.49
CA SER A 368 50.51 -32.01 33.77
C SER A 368 50.25 -30.86 34.75
N THR A 369 49.87 -29.66 34.27
CA THR A 369 49.54 -28.50 35.13
C THR A 369 48.38 -27.68 34.57
N PRO A 370 47.13 -27.88 35.04
CA PRO A 370 46.00 -26.99 34.73
C PRO A 370 46.24 -25.57 35.25
N ASN A 371 45.84 -24.55 34.47
CA ASN A 371 46.10 -23.13 34.78
C ASN A 371 44.82 -22.32 35.09
N ASN A 372 43.80 -22.97 35.69
CA ASN A 372 42.40 -22.55 35.68
C ASN A 372 42.16 -21.05 35.91
N THR A 373 41.73 -20.37 34.84
CA THR A 373 41.34 -18.95 34.86
C THR A 373 39.81 -18.79 34.89
N TYR A 374 39.37 -17.68 35.48
CA TYR A 374 37.96 -17.30 35.57
C TYR A 374 37.78 -15.90 35.01
N TYR A 375 36.85 -15.77 34.06
CA TYR A 375 36.53 -14.48 33.45
C TYR A 375 35.02 -14.33 33.30
N ARG A 376 34.55 -13.10 33.47
CA ARG A 376 33.22 -12.66 33.01
C ARG A 376 33.38 -11.76 31.80
N ASN A 377 32.38 -11.72 30.95
CA ASN A 377 32.30 -10.88 29.77
C ASN A 377 30.88 -10.31 29.74
N GLN A 378 30.76 -9.03 30.05
CA GLN A 378 29.46 -8.37 30.07
C GLN A 378 29.21 -7.71 28.73
N PHE A 379 28.05 -8.02 28.16
CA PHE A 379 27.52 -7.35 26.97
C PHE A 379 26.56 -6.26 27.41
N THR A 380 26.54 -5.12 26.71
CA THR A 380 25.41 -4.18 26.84
C THR A 380 24.12 -4.93 26.46
N PRO A 381 23.03 -4.85 27.25
CA PRO A 381 21.75 -5.42 26.85
C PRO A 381 21.34 -4.90 25.47
N PRO A 382 20.85 -5.75 24.55
CA PRO A 382 20.22 -5.26 23.35
C PRO A 382 18.94 -4.50 23.71
N HIS A 383 18.90 -3.23 23.32
CA HIS A 383 17.66 -2.53 23.00
C HIS A 383 17.16 -3.12 21.67
N ASP A 384 15.93 -3.64 21.62
CA ASP A 384 15.41 -4.35 20.44
C ASP A 384 13.87 -4.41 20.52
N VAL A 385 13.17 -3.58 19.72
CA VAL A 385 11.71 -3.53 19.66
C VAL A 385 11.20 -3.51 18.22
N GLY A 386 10.42 -4.52 17.85
CA GLY A 386 9.94 -4.72 16.48
C GLY A 386 8.42 -4.86 16.38
N VAL A 387 7.88 -4.73 15.18
CA VAL A 387 6.45 -4.96 14.90
C VAL A 387 6.22 -6.44 14.61
N SER A 388 5.64 -7.17 15.57
CA SER A 388 5.38 -8.60 15.42
C SER A 388 4.19 -8.90 14.51
N GLN A 389 3.21 -8.00 14.40
CA GLN A 389 2.03 -8.18 13.53
C GLN A 389 1.36 -6.85 13.13
N ILE A 390 0.88 -6.75 11.89
CA ILE A 390 -0.20 -5.80 11.51
C ILE A 390 -1.54 -6.47 11.85
N ILE A 391 -2.31 -5.88 12.75
CA ILE A 391 -3.56 -6.44 13.29
C ILE A 391 -4.76 -5.98 12.45
N GLU A 392 -4.83 -4.68 12.14
CA GLU A 392 -5.87 -4.10 11.29
C GLU A 392 -5.22 -3.17 10.25
N PRO A 393 -5.50 -3.32 8.94
CA PRO A 393 -6.45 -4.28 8.35
C PRO A 393 -5.96 -5.73 8.46
N ALA A 394 -6.82 -6.62 8.95
CA ALA A 394 -6.49 -8.04 9.15
C ALA A 394 -6.36 -8.87 7.86
N SER A 395 -6.51 -8.25 6.68
CA SER A 395 -6.56 -8.91 5.37
C SER A 395 -5.88 -8.06 4.30
N PRO A 396 -5.15 -8.66 3.34
CA PRO A 396 -4.64 -7.96 2.16
C PRO A 396 -5.75 -7.55 1.18
N GLN A 397 -6.99 -8.02 1.36
CA GLN A 397 -8.15 -7.55 0.60
C GLN A 397 -8.78 -6.33 1.28
N ILE A 398 -8.64 -5.17 0.66
CA ILE A 398 -9.11 -3.88 1.15
C ILE A 398 -10.31 -3.41 0.34
N VAL A 399 -11.38 -3.02 1.01
CA VAL A 399 -12.61 -2.53 0.36
C VAL A 399 -12.55 -0.99 0.28
N PRO A 400 -12.53 -0.40 -0.93
CA PRO A 400 -12.50 1.05 -1.05
C PRO A 400 -13.81 1.65 -0.54
N GLY A 401 -13.72 2.70 0.28
CA GLY A 401 -14.85 3.31 0.99
C GLY A 401 -15.14 2.71 2.38
N THR A 402 -14.57 1.55 2.74
CA THR A 402 -14.67 1.01 4.11
C THR A 402 -13.68 1.70 5.03
N THR A 403 -14.13 2.20 6.17
CA THR A 403 -13.25 2.83 7.17
C THR A 403 -12.62 1.78 8.08
N TYR A 404 -11.30 1.65 7.99
CA TYR A 404 -10.46 0.82 8.87
C TYR A 404 -9.91 1.67 10.03
N TYR A 405 -9.63 1.01 11.16
CA TYR A 405 -9.00 1.62 12.33
C TYR A 405 -7.66 0.92 12.56
N PRO A 406 -6.53 1.46 12.05
CA PRO A 406 -5.27 0.73 12.03
C PRO A 406 -4.79 0.30 13.42
N LYS A 407 -4.24 -0.92 13.48
CA LYS A 407 -3.77 -1.57 14.71
C LYS A 407 -2.53 -2.42 14.42
N VAL A 408 -1.58 -2.45 15.35
CA VAL A 408 -0.37 -3.31 15.26
C VAL A 408 -0.04 -3.94 16.60
N MET A 409 0.67 -5.07 16.57
CA MET A 409 1.33 -5.65 17.73
C MET A 409 2.81 -5.24 17.71
N VAL A 410 3.29 -4.63 18.79
CA VAL A 410 4.71 -4.33 19.00
C VAL A 410 5.25 -5.24 20.08
N LYS A 411 6.42 -5.84 19.84
CA LYS A 411 7.11 -6.73 20.78
C LYS A 411 8.48 -6.17 21.16
N ASN A 412 8.79 -6.25 22.45
CA ASN A 412 10.16 -6.10 22.94
C ASN A 412 10.88 -7.46 22.85
N TYR A 413 11.82 -7.57 21.90
CA TYR A 413 12.71 -8.73 21.75
C TYR A 413 14.02 -8.55 22.54
N GLY A 414 14.31 -7.31 22.94
CA GLY A 414 15.43 -6.90 23.76
C GLY A 414 15.29 -7.28 25.23
N LEU A 415 16.27 -6.83 26.01
CA LEU A 415 16.45 -7.25 27.41
C LEU A 415 16.43 -6.10 28.43
N ASN A 416 16.17 -4.87 27.99
CA ASN A 416 15.75 -3.79 28.88
C ASN A 416 14.23 -3.62 28.81
N ALA A 417 13.62 -3.04 29.84
CA ALA A 417 12.30 -2.43 29.69
C ALA A 417 12.47 -1.11 28.92
N GLU A 418 11.82 -1.01 27.76
CA GLU A 418 11.94 0.14 26.84
C GLU A 418 10.76 1.09 27.04
N ALA A 419 10.93 2.37 26.69
CA ALA A 419 9.96 3.43 26.99
C ALA A 419 10.04 4.57 25.98
N ASN A 420 8.91 5.22 25.68
CA ASN A 420 8.76 6.24 24.64
C ASN A 420 9.05 5.69 23.22
N ILE A 421 8.75 4.41 22.98
CA ILE A 421 8.94 3.78 21.66
C ILE A 421 7.97 4.46 20.70
N ALA A 422 8.50 5.10 19.65
CA ALA A 422 7.66 5.65 18.58
C ALA A 422 7.24 4.50 17.67
N VAL A 423 5.95 4.42 17.37
CA VAL A 423 5.36 3.40 16.48
C VAL A 423 4.59 4.13 15.39
N SER A 424 4.86 3.80 14.13
CA SER A 424 4.24 4.45 12.98
C SER A 424 3.49 3.43 12.12
N PHE A 425 2.32 3.84 11.63
CA PHE A 425 1.55 3.12 10.63
C PHE A 425 1.42 3.99 9.39
N ARG A 426 1.80 3.42 8.24
CA ARG A 426 1.89 4.14 6.98
C ARG A 426 1.29 3.30 5.87
N VAL A 427 0.51 3.91 4.99
CA VAL A 427 0.03 3.29 3.76
C VAL A 427 0.52 4.09 2.57
N ASP A 428 1.15 3.41 1.63
CA ASP A 428 1.59 3.94 0.35
C ASP A 428 0.70 3.42 -0.79
N SER A 429 0.63 4.17 -1.88
CA SER A 429 0.23 3.67 -3.21
C SER A 429 1.13 4.32 -4.27
N ALA A 430 1.63 3.55 -5.23
CA ALA A 430 2.57 4.00 -6.28
C ALA A 430 3.79 4.78 -5.74
N GLY A 431 4.32 4.40 -4.56
CA GLY A 431 5.42 5.10 -3.89
C GLY A 431 5.05 6.50 -3.34
N THR A 432 3.75 6.81 -3.24
CA THR A 432 3.21 8.01 -2.61
C THR A 432 2.56 7.64 -1.28
N ILE A 433 2.91 8.35 -0.20
CA ILE A 433 2.27 8.18 1.11
C ILE A 433 0.84 8.73 1.04
N ILE A 434 -0.15 7.96 1.48
CA ILE A 434 -1.58 8.30 1.42
C ILE A 434 -2.28 8.24 2.79
N TYR A 435 -1.65 7.57 3.75
CA TYR A 435 -2.00 7.59 5.17
C TYR A 435 -0.70 7.46 5.96
N GLU A 436 -0.55 8.23 7.03
CA GLU A 436 0.53 8.10 8.00
C GLU A 436 0.02 8.59 9.35
N ASP A 437 0.14 7.76 10.38
CA ASP A 437 -0.17 8.11 11.78
C ASP A 437 0.90 7.51 12.71
N ALA A 438 1.04 8.07 13.91
CA ALA A 438 2.06 7.68 14.87
C ALA A 438 1.53 7.67 16.31
N ALA A 439 1.87 6.60 17.02
CA ALA A 439 1.58 6.38 18.42
C ALA A 439 2.87 6.28 19.24
N LEU A 440 2.76 6.38 20.57
CA LEU A 440 3.84 6.22 21.52
C LEU A 440 3.50 5.11 22.50
N VAL A 441 4.44 4.18 22.72
CA VAL A 441 4.37 3.20 23.81
C VAL A 441 5.21 3.71 24.97
N ASP A 442 4.54 4.13 26.04
CA ASP A 442 5.18 4.71 27.24
C ASP A 442 6.08 3.71 27.98
N SER A 443 5.78 2.41 27.93
CA SER A 443 6.59 1.34 28.55
C SER A 443 6.29 -0.04 27.95
N LEU A 444 7.32 -0.84 27.68
CA LEU A 444 7.22 -2.24 27.22
C LEU A 444 8.32 -3.10 27.86
N ASP A 445 7.93 -4.06 28.69
CA ASP A 445 8.86 -4.96 29.40
C ASP A 445 9.46 -6.04 28.46
N PRO A 446 10.65 -6.61 28.77
CA PRO A 446 11.28 -7.66 27.96
C PRO A 446 10.37 -8.85 27.68
N ASP A 447 10.42 -9.37 26.44
CA ASP A 447 9.61 -10.50 25.93
C ASP A 447 8.07 -10.25 25.94
N THR A 448 7.60 -9.05 26.29
CA THR A 448 6.17 -8.68 26.25
C THR A 448 5.75 -8.05 24.92
N GLU A 449 4.46 -8.12 24.63
CA GLU A 449 3.82 -7.52 23.46
C GLU A 449 2.72 -6.54 23.87
N VAL A 450 2.47 -5.52 23.04
CA VAL A 450 1.39 -4.55 23.23
C VAL A 450 0.67 -4.26 21.91
N GLU A 451 -0.66 -4.23 21.96
CA GLU A 451 -1.51 -3.76 20.87
C GLU A 451 -1.52 -2.23 20.85
N VAL A 452 -1.23 -1.64 19.70
CA VAL A 452 -1.12 -0.20 19.50
C VAL A 452 -2.22 0.26 18.53
N ASP A 453 -3.15 1.05 19.06
CA ASP A 453 -4.21 1.75 18.32
C ASP A 453 -3.67 3.04 17.70
N PHE A 454 -4.03 3.31 16.43
CA PHE A 454 -3.80 4.60 15.79
C PHE A 454 -5.06 5.48 15.86
N ALA A 455 -4.87 6.78 16.11
CA ALA A 455 -5.97 7.70 16.44
C ALA A 455 -6.79 8.11 15.19
N THR A 456 -6.15 8.08 14.03
CA THR A 456 -6.74 8.51 12.75
C THR A 456 -7.27 7.30 11.99
N PRO A 457 -8.59 7.19 11.71
CA PRO A 457 -9.10 6.11 10.87
C PRO A 457 -8.66 6.27 9.42
N TRP A 458 -8.42 5.15 8.74
CA TRP A 458 -8.05 5.11 7.32
C TRP A 458 -9.25 4.67 6.48
N THR A 459 -9.70 5.51 5.54
CA THR A 459 -10.69 5.12 4.52
C THR A 459 -9.98 5.06 3.16
N PRO A 460 -9.79 3.86 2.57
CA PRO A 460 -9.14 3.71 1.28
C PRO A 460 -10.02 4.27 0.16
N ASN A 461 -9.47 5.11 -0.72
CA ASN A 461 -10.18 5.64 -1.88
C ASN A 461 -9.98 4.75 -3.11
N CYS A 462 -10.94 4.76 -4.05
CA CYS A 462 -10.88 3.95 -5.28
C CYS A 462 -10.02 4.55 -6.41
N ALA A 463 -9.27 5.63 -6.18
CA ALA A 463 -8.58 6.38 -7.23
C ALA A 463 -7.11 5.96 -7.45
N LEU A 464 -6.54 5.18 -6.53
CA LEU A 464 -5.11 4.90 -6.47
C LEU A 464 -4.79 3.50 -7.02
N TRP A 465 -4.92 3.35 -8.34
CA TRP A 465 -4.78 2.07 -9.03
C TRP A 465 -3.33 1.56 -9.13
N SER A 466 -2.76 1.14 -8.00
CA SER A 466 -1.50 0.37 -7.93
C SER A 466 -1.43 -0.62 -6.78
N GLY A 467 -2.55 -0.83 -6.07
CA GLY A 467 -2.58 -1.47 -4.76
C GLY A 467 -2.12 -0.52 -3.65
N TYR A 468 -1.97 -1.08 -2.46
CA TYR A 468 -1.47 -0.41 -1.27
C TYR A 468 -0.28 -1.19 -0.71
N THR A 469 0.76 -0.50 -0.27
CA THR A 469 1.79 -1.09 0.59
C THR A 469 1.63 -0.51 1.98
N ILE A 470 1.19 -1.35 2.91
CA ILE A 470 1.03 -1.01 4.32
C ILE A 470 2.36 -1.33 5.01
N TYR A 471 2.90 -0.35 5.72
CA TYR A 471 4.08 -0.46 6.57
C TYR A 471 3.68 -0.15 8.00
N ALA A 472 4.15 -0.96 8.93
CA ALA A 472 4.12 -0.66 10.35
C ALA A 472 5.55 -0.76 10.88
N TYR A 473 6.04 0.27 11.58
CA TYR A 473 7.40 0.26 12.09
C TYR A 473 7.59 0.95 13.44
N THR A 474 8.53 0.42 14.22
CA THR A 474 9.06 1.03 15.45
C THR A 474 10.25 1.94 15.16
N VAL A 475 10.56 2.84 16.10
CA VAL A 475 11.83 3.57 16.17
C VAL A 475 12.29 3.64 17.62
N LEU A 476 13.47 3.06 17.90
CA LEU A 476 14.14 3.09 19.20
C LEU A 476 15.60 3.53 19.04
N ASP A 477 16.05 4.45 19.90
CA ASP A 477 17.39 5.04 19.81
C ASP A 477 18.44 4.09 20.41
N GLY A 478 19.09 3.29 19.54
CA GLY A 478 20.08 2.29 19.93
C GLY A 478 19.71 0.85 19.61
N ASP A 479 18.67 0.62 18.80
CA ASP A 479 18.19 -0.72 18.46
C ASP A 479 19.26 -1.63 17.84
N ALA A 480 19.24 -2.91 18.24
CA ALA A 480 20.22 -3.93 17.92
C ALA A 480 19.85 -4.81 16.71
N ILE A 481 18.55 -4.96 16.36
CA ILE A 481 18.11 -5.85 15.26
C ILE A 481 17.13 -5.12 14.32
N PRO A 482 17.58 -4.10 13.56
CA PRO A 482 16.74 -3.29 12.66
C PRO A 482 16.23 -4.01 11.39
N GLN A 483 15.99 -5.32 11.49
CA GLN A 483 15.26 -6.15 10.54
C GLN A 483 13.87 -6.56 11.06
N ASN A 484 13.60 -6.42 12.36
CA ASN A 484 12.27 -6.63 12.95
C ASN A 484 11.49 -5.30 13.17
N ASP A 485 12.19 -4.15 13.10
CA ASP A 485 11.59 -2.80 13.19
C ASP A 485 10.34 -2.67 12.32
N THR A 486 10.36 -3.20 11.10
CA THR A 486 9.35 -2.95 10.05
C THR A 486 8.62 -4.22 9.63
N SER A 487 7.32 -4.24 9.85
CA SER A 487 6.38 -5.18 9.23
C SER A 487 5.75 -4.58 7.97
N ARG A 488 5.45 -5.41 6.98
CA ARG A 488 4.86 -5.00 5.68
C ARG A 488 3.70 -5.89 5.27
N MET A 489 2.67 -5.29 4.67
CA MET A 489 1.55 -6.00 4.03
C MET A 489 1.25 -5.36 2.67
N TYR A 490 1.27 -6.15 1.62
CA TYR A 490 0.74 -5.73 0.31
C TYR A 490 -0.76 -5.96 0.29
N ALA A 491 -1.50 -4.90 0.03
CA ALA A 491 -2.95 -4.87 0.01
C ALA A 491 -3.47 -4.46 -1.37
N VAL A 492 -4.63 -4.98 -1.76
CA VAL A 492 -5.28 -4.67 -3.04
C VAL A 492 -6.77 -4.40 -2.86
N TYR A 493 -7.35 -3.67 -3.79
CA TYR A 493 -8.80 -3.52 -3.86
C TYR A 493 -9.46 -4.87 -4.10
N SER A 494 -10.55 -5.14 -3.38
CA SER A 494 -11.47 -6.24 -3.69
C SER A 494 -12.85 -5.68 -3.99
N ILE A 495 -13.15 -5.47 -5.29
CA ILE A 495 -14.52 -5.23 -5.79
C ILE A 495 -14.85 -6.01 -7.09
N ASP A 496 -13.89 -6.76 -7.64
CA ASP A 496 -13.93 -7.22 -9.03
C ASP A 496 -14.71 -8.52 -9.21
N THR A 497 -15.99 -8.40 -8.88
CA THR A 497 -17.05 -9.30 -9.32
C THR A 497 -17.40 -8.99 -10.78
N ILE A 498 -16.83 -9.77 -11.69
CA ILE A 498 -17.31 -9.83 -13.07
C ILE A 498 -18.66 -10.53 -13.06
N TYR A 499 -19.61 -10.03 -13.85
CA TYR A 499 -20.88 -10.70 -14.06
C TYR A 499 -20.89 -11.36 -15.44
N SER A 500 -21.50 -12.53 -15.55
CA SER A 500 -21.95 -13.05 -16.84
C SER A 500 -23.47 -13.06 -16.81
N TYR A 501 -24.10 -12.22 -17.63
CA TYR A 501 -25.56 -12.22 -17.76
C TYR A 501 -26.00 -13.37 -18.65
N ARG A 502 -27.08 -14.06 -18.24
CA ARG A 502 -27.70 -15.07 -19.08
C ARG A 502 -28.36 -14.40 -20.29
N SER A 503 -28.15 -14.97 -21.47
CA SER A 503 -28.58 -14.45 -22.76
C SER A 503 -29.43 -15.49 -23.51
N SER A 504 -30.34 -15.00 -24.36
CA SER A 504 -31.06 -15.78 -25.37
C SER A 504 -30.44 -15.69 -26.77
N THR A 505 -29.35 -14.92 -26.91
CA THR A 505 -28.69 -14.56 -28.17
C THR A 505 -27.19 -14.85 -28.09
N ALA A 506 -26.82 -16.09 -28.44
CA ALA A 506 -25.43 -16.48 -28.65
C ALA A 506 -24.77 -15.57 -29.71
N PRO A 507 -23.53 -15.11 -29.48
CA PRO A 507 -22.79 -14.30 -30.44
C PRO A 507 -22.22 -15.17 -31.57
N SER A 508 -21.74 -14.54 -32.64
CA SER A 508 -20.74 -15.13 -33.52
C SER A 508 -19.48 -15.46 -32.71
N ILE A 509 -18.65 -16.34 -33.24
CA ILE A 509 -17.26 -16.50 -32.80
C ILE A 509 -16.46 -16.49 -34.11
N ASP A 510 -16.23 -15.27 -34.62
CA ASP A 510 -15.56 -15.01 -35.90
C ASP A 510 -14.46 -13.94 -35.82
N GLY A 511 -14.26 -13.35 -34.63
CA GLY A 511 -13.19 -12.40 -34.34
C GLY A 511 -13.56 -10.94 -34.60
N TYR A 512 -14.84 -10.64 -34.88
CA TYR A 512 -15.31 -9.30 -35.20
C TYR A 512 -16.51 -8.88 -34.34
N LEU A 513 -16.28 -7.96 -33.38
CA LEU A 513 -17.32 -7.45 -32.48
C LEU A 513 -18.38 -6.62 -33.24
N ALA A 514 -19.45 -7.27 -33.72
CA ALA A 514 -20.43 -6.60 -34.56
C ALA A 514 -21.34 -5.64 -33.75
N PRO A 515 -21.76 -4.49 -34.31
CA PRO A 515 -22.64 -3.56 -33.61
C PRO A 515 -23.97 -4.19 -33.17
N GLY A 516 -24.11 -4.37 -31.85
CA GLY A 516 -25.30 -4.95 -31.20
C GLY A 516 -25.13 -6.39 -30.71
N GLU A 517 -24.15 -7.13 -31.21
CA GLU A 517 -23.95 -8.56 -30.94
C GLU A 517 -23.63 -8.90 -29.48
N TRP A 518 -22.81 -8.06 -28.84
CA TRP A 518 -22.44 -8.15 -27.43
C TRP A 518 -23.17 -7.10 -26.57
N SER A 519 -24.30 -6.54 -27.05
CA SER A 519 -25.02 -5.44 -26.37
C SER A 519 -25.88 -5.87 -25.17
N ASP A 520 -26.01 -7.18 -24.96
CA ASP A 520 -26.64 -7.87 -23.82
C ASP A 520 -25.60 -8.47 -22.84
N ALA A 521 -24.30 -8.38 -23.16
CA ALA A 521 -23.22 -8.87 -22.32
C ALA A 521 -22.84 -7.86 -21.24
N TYR A 522 -22.28 -8.35 -20.13
CA TYR A 522 -21.59 -7.49 -19.17
C TYR A 522 -20.30 -6.98 -19.80
N PHE A 523 -20.29 -5.71 -20.18
CA PHE A 523 -19.10 -5.01 -20.63
C PHE A 523 -18.29 -4.52 -19.43
N VAL A 524 -16.99 -4.78 -19.44
CA VAL A 524 -16.05 -4.29 -18.45
C VAL A 524 -14.80 -3.72 -19.15
N ASN A 525 -14.35 -2.57 -18.70
CA ASN A 525 -13.03 -2.05 -19.02
C ASN A 525 -12.03 -2.92 -18.24
N ALA A 526 -11.14 -3.65 -18.92
CA ALA A 526 -10.21 -4.59 -18.30
C ALA A 526 -8.83 -3.96 -18.01
N SER A 527 -8.61 -2.70 -18.42
CA SER A 527 -7.33 -1.99 -18.27
C SER A 527 -6.83 -1.97 -16.83
N ASN A 528 -7.76 -1.88 -15.87
CA ASN A 528 -7.51 -1.83 -14.43
C ASN A 528 -7.29 -3.20 -13.78
N PHE A 529 -7.41 -4.30 -14.53
CA PHE A 529 -7.15 -5.65 -14.03
C PHE A 529 -5.90 -6.26 -14.65
N TRP A 530 -5.53 -5.89 -15.87
CA TRP A 530 -4.45 -6.55 -16.62
C TRP A 530 -3.06 -5.91 -16.47
N GLY A 531 -2.71 -5.46 -15.27
CA GLY A 531 -1.45 -4.77 -14.96
C GLY A 531 -0.18 -5.59 -15.23
N TRP A 532 0.90 -4.92 -15.67
CA TRP A 532 2.22 -5.53 -15.84
C TRP A 532 3.12 -5.24 -14.62
N GLU A 533 4.26 -5.94 -14.50
CA GLU A 533 5.30 -5.80 -13.48
C GLU A 533 5.57 -4.33 -13.12
N GLY A 534 4.99 -3.86 -12.02
CA GLY A 534 5.13 -2.48 -11.52
C GLY A 534 4.66 -1.37 -12.46
N THR A 535 3.89 -1.65 -13.52
CA THR A 535 3.59 -0.68 -14.59
C THR A 535 2.11 -0.62 -14.97
N ALA A 536 1.50 0.56 -14.80
CA ALA A 536 0.10 0.83 -15.12
C ALA A 536 -0.17 1.06 -16.62
N TYR A 537 -1.30 0.57 -17.11
CA TYR A 537 -1.83 0.87 -18.45
C TYR A 537 -2.50 2.26 -18.50
N PRO A 538 -2.64 2.89 -19.69
CA PRO A 538 -3.52 4.04 -19.82
C PRO A 538 -5.00 3.63 -19.61
N PRO A 539 -5.88 4.51 -19.08
CA PRO A 539 -7.29 4.20 -18.95
C PRO A 539 -7.94 3.87 -20.30
N ASN A 540 -8.73 2.79 -20.34
CA ASN A 540 -9.40 2.27 -21.56
C ASN A 540 -8.42 1.68 -22.60
N ALA A 541 -7.33 1.09 -22.13
CA ALA A 541 -6.43 0.25 -22.91
C ALA A 541 -7.03 -1.12 -23.27
N ALA A 542 -7.76 -1.78 -22.37
CA ALA A 542 -8.26 -3.14 -22.59
C ALA A 542 -9.74 -3.26 -22.23
N TYR A 543 -10.44 -4.18 -22.88
CA TYR A 543 -11.89 -4.37 -22.74
C TYR A 543 -12.26 -5.84 -22.78
N ALA A 544 -13.29 -6.22 -22.02
CA ALA A 544 -13.89 -7.55 -22.05
C ALA A 544 -15.42 -7.50 -22.01
N TRP A 545 -16.06 -8.53 -22.56
CA TRP A 545 -17.52 -8.74 -22.57
C TRP A 545 -17.84 -10.17 -22.12
N PHE A 546 -18.82 -10.34 -21.22
CA PHE A 546 -19.21 -11.66 -20.69
C PHE A 546 -20.73 -11.89 -20.77
N LYS A 547 -21.14 -13.03 -21.35
CA LYS A 547 -22.51 -13.55 -21.30
C LYS A 547 -22.53 -15.08 -21.37
N HIS A 548 -23.65 -15.72 -21.03
CA HIS A 548 -23.78 -17.18 -21.12
C HIS A 548 -25.18 -17.61 -21.59
N ASP A 549 -25.33 -18.78 -22.20
CA ASP A 549 -26.64 -19.36 -22.52
C ASP A 549 -26.99 -20.53 -21.58
N ALA A 550 -27.63 -21.61 -22.06
CA ALA A 550 -27.82 -22.84 -21.30
C ALA A 550 -26.66 -23.85 -21.44
N ASN A 551 -25.70 -23.61 -22.35
CA ASN A 551 -24.73 -24.59 -22.81
C ASN A 551 -23.28 -24.06 -22.82
N TYR A 552 -23.08 -22.75 -22.93
CA TYR A 552 -21.77 -22.11 -23.07
C TYR A 552 -21.66 -20.81 -22.24
N LEU A 553 -20.47 -20.60 -21.67
CA LEU A 553 -19.97 -19.26 -21.34
C LEU A 553 -19.35 -18.66 -22.61
N TYR A 554 -19.66 -17.39 -22.89
CA TYR A 554 -19.09 -16.61 -23.98
C TYR A 554 -18.30 -15.43 -23.41
N ALA A 555 -17.08 -15.23 -23.91
CA ALA A 555 -16.29 -14.06 -23.56
C ALA A 555 -15.59 -13.48 -24.80
N ALA A 556 -15.59 -12.16 -24.93
CA ALA A 556 -14.82 -11.45 -25.94
C ALA A 556 -13.87 -10.46 -25.28
N PHE A 557 -12.73 -10.21 -25.94
CA PHE A 557 -11.62 -9.43 -25.41
C PHE A 557 -11.01 -8.55 -26.50
N ALA A 558 -10.54 -7.35 -26.15
CA ALA A 558 -9.87 -6.43 -27.08
C ALA A 558 -8.59 -5.84 -26.48
N MET A 559 -7.45 -6.09 -27.14
CA MET A 559 -6.08 -5.83 -26.66
C MET A 559 -5.44 -4.61 -27.33
N PRO A 560 -4.72 -3.72 -26.61
CA PRO A 560 -4.21 -2.46 -27.16
C PRO A 560 -2.83 -2.51 -27.82
N LEU A 561 -1.98 -3.47 -27.45
CA LEU A 561 -0.55 -3.47 -27.84
C LEU A 561 -0.31 -4.24 -29.14
N ALA A 562 -1.08 -5.30 -29.39
CA ALA A 562 -1.13 -5.99 -30.68
C ALA A 562 -2.12 -5.28 -31.60
N SER A 563 -1.62 -4.81 -32.75
CA SER A 563 -2.44 -4.21 -33.84
C SER A 563 -2.44 -5.07 -35.12
N THR A 564 -1.77 -6.22 -35.05
CA THR A 564 -1.69 -7.30 -36.03
C THR A 564 -1.94 -8.63 -35.31
N ARG A 565 -2.36 -9.66 -36.06
CA ARG A 565 -2.55 -11.03 -35.56
C ARG A 565 -1.34 -11.86 -36.00
N ASP A 566 -0.51 -12.23 -35.05
CA ASP A 566 0.79 -12.86 -35.24
C ASP A 566 0.88 -14.23 -34.54
N ILE A 567 1.89 -15.02 -34.92
CA ILE A 567 2.06 -16.38 -34.36
C ILE A 567 2.57 -16.28 -32.93
N GLY A 568 1.81 -16.85 -31.99
CA GLY A 568 2.12 -16.82 -30.57
C GLY A 568 1.38 -15.75 -29.78
N ASP A 569 0.38 -15.07 -30.37
CA ASP A 569 -0.60 -14.23 -29.66
C ASP A 569 -1.59 -15.12 -28.90
N GLN A 570 -1.88 -14.80 -27.62
CA GLN A 570 -2.60 -15.71 -26.72
C GLN A 570 -3.42 -14.95 -25.67
N ILE A 571 -4.49 -15.57 -25.21
CA ILE A 571 -5.26 -15.17 -24.03
C ILE A 571 -5.70 -16.43 -23.28
N GLY A 572 -6.00 -16.34 -21.99
CA GLY A 572 -6.50 -17.46 -21.24
C GLY A 572 -7.05 -17.06 -19.88
N PHE A 573 -7.72 -18.01 -19.24
CA PHE A 573 -8.22 -17.83 -17.89
C PHE A 573 -8.12 -19.12 -17.08
N TYR A 574 -8.00 -18.96 -15.76
CA TYR A 574 -7.93 -20.02 -14.77
C TYR A 574 -9.18 -19.96 -13.89
N CYS A 575 -9.85 -21.08 -13.70
CA CYS A 575 -11.11 -21.19 -12.98
C CYS A 575 -10.99 -22.20 -11.84
N ASP A 576 -11.15 -21.71 -10.61
CA ASP A 576 -11.71 -22.49 -9.50
C ASP A 576 -13.23 -22.36 -9.64
N GLU A 577 -13.86 -23.42 -10.11
CA GLU A 577 -15.28 -23.46 -10.45
C GLU A 577 -16.19 -23.76 -9.25
N ASN A 578 -15.62 -24.11 -8.10
CA ASN A 578 -16.37 -24.45 -6.89
C ASN A 578 -16.40 -23.29 -5.87
N ASN A 579 -15.46 -22.35 -5.99
CA ASN A 579 -15.25 -21.17 -5.17
C ASN A 579 -14.85 -21.47 -3.71
N ASP A 580 -14.01 -22.49 -3.46
CA ASP A 580 -13.40 -22.76 -2.15
C ASP A 580 -11.97 -22.21 -1.99
N GLY A 581 -11.38 -21.67 -3.05
CA GLY A 581 -10.04 -21.08 -3.05
C GLY A 581 -8.89 -22.08 -3.15
N GLN A 582 -9.19 -23.37 -3.38
CA GLN A 582 -8.22 -24.46 -3.52
C GLN A 582 -8.34 -25.10 -4.91
N TRP A 583 -7.51 -26.11 -5.20
CA TRP A 583 -7.62 -26.88 -6.45
C TRP A 583 -8.23 -28.26 -6.21
N ALA A 584 -9.20 -28.62 -7.03
CA ALA A 584 -9.77 -29.96 -7.09
C ALA A 584 -8.72 -31.03 -7.49
N THR A 585 -8.98 -32.27 -7.08
CA THR A 585 -8.09 -33.42 -7.37
C THR A 585 -8.56 -34.27 -8.55
N ASP A 586 -9.72 -33.98 -9.14
CA ASP A 586 -10.38 -34.76 -10.20
C ASP A 586 -10.14 -34.22 -11.61
N ASN A 587 -9.47 -33.07 -11.74
CA ASN A 587 -9.14 -32.35 -12.98
C ASN A 587 -10.27 -31.51 -13.59
N SER A 588 -11.38 -31.23 -12.87
CA SER A 588 -12.42 -30.34 -13.38
C SER A 588 -11.98 -28.87 -13.44
N GLU A 589 -11.16 -28.45 -12.48
CA GLU A 589 -10.59 -27.11 -12.39
C GLU A 589 -9.26 -26.94 -13.11
N GLY A 590 -9.05 -25.73 -13.64
CA GLY A 590 -7.80 -25.36 -14.28
C GLY A 590 -7.94 -24.23 -15.30
N ASN A 591 -7.14 -24.29 -16.36
CA ASN A 591 -6.93 -23.17 -17.28
C ASN A 591 -7.33 -23.48 -18.72
N TYR A 592 -8.12 -22.57 -19.30
CA TYR A 592 -8.36 -22.47 -20.73
C TYR A 592 -7.30 -21.56 -21.34
N TRP A 593 -6.81 -21.93 -22.52
CA TRP A 593 -5.74 -21.23 -23.23
C TRP A 593 -6.09 -21.15 -24.71
N TYR A 594 -6.32 -19.93 -25.16
CA TYR A 594 -6.63 -19.57 -26.54
C TYR A 594 -5.36 -19.02 -27.17
N TRP A 595 -4.91 -19.56 -28.30
CA TRP A 595 -3.66 -19.10 -28.93
C TRP A 595 -3.66 -19.20 -30.45
N VAL A 596 -2.93 -18.28 -31.10
CA VAL A 596 -2.59 -18.34 -32.52
C VAL A 596 -1.37 -19.25 -32.68
N ASN A 597 -1.61 -20.51 -33.06
CA ASN A 597 -0.57 -21.54 -33.05
C ASN A 597 0.45 -21.40 -34.21
N GLY A 598 1.45 -22.28 -34.22
CA GLY A 598 2.54 -22.28 -35.21
C GLY A 598 2.14 -22.48 -36.68
N SER A 599 0.87 -22.76 -36.97
CA SER A 599 0.29 -22.78 -38.34
C SER A 599 -0.55 -21.54 -38.65
N ASN A 600 -0.48 -20.51 -37.80
CA ASN A 600 -1.30 -19.28 -37.83
C ASN A 600 -2.81 -19.53 -37.66
N ALA A 601 -3.21 -20.64 -37.03
CA ALA A 601 -4.59 -21.01 -36.77
C ALA A 601 -4.95 -20.78 -35.29
N ASP A 602 -6.20 -20.40 -35.02
CA ASP A 602 -6.70 -20.25 -33.66
C ASP A 602 -6.99 -21.64 -33.05
N GLU A 603 -6.51 -21.88 -31.83
CA GLU A 603 -6.63 -23.17 -31.14
C GLU A 603 -7.00 -22.95 -29.67
N VAL A 604 -7.79 -23.87 -29.10
CA VAL A 604 -8.18 -23.87 -27.69
C VAL A 604 -7.66 -25.12 -27.00
N LEU A 605 -6.79 -24.89 -26.02
CA LEU A 605 -6.30 -25.91 -25.11
C LEU A 605 -6.94 -25.74 -23.74
N TYR A 606 -7.13 -26.85 -23.04
CA TYR A 606 -7.42 -26.89 -21.63
C TYR A 606 -6.30 -27.64 -20.90
N ARG A 607 -5.93 -27.16 -19.71
CA ARG A 607 -5.00 -27.81 -18.78
C ARG A 607 -5.65 -27.83 -17.39
N PRO A 608 -5.84 -29.00 -16.77
CA PRO A 608 -6.25 -29.03 -15.38
C PRO A 608 -5.11 -28.58 -14.45
N ILE A 609 -5.48 -27.96 -13.35
CA ILE A 609 -4.56 -27.66 -12.23
C ILE A 609 -5.01 -28.50 -11.03
N THR A 610 -4.05 -28.92 -10.20
CA THR A 610 -4.30 -29.77 -9.03
C THR A 610 -3.44 -29.29 -7.85
N PRO A 611 -3.68 -29.77 -6.62
CA PRO A 611 -2.76 -29.55 -5.48
C PRO A 611 -1.34 -30.09 -5.70
N SER A 612 -1.09 -30.86 -6.77
CA SER A 612 0.25 -31.32 -7.18
C SER A 612 0.89 -30.47 -8.29
N GLY A 613 0.22 -29.40 -8.72
CA GLY A 613 0.64 -28.50 -9.79
C GLY A 613 -0.10 -28.72 -11.13
N PRO A 614 0.35 -28.04 -12.20
CA PRO A 614 -0.29 -28.04 -13.52
C PRO A 614 -0.17 -29.38 -14.27
N GLY A 615 -1.28 -29.82 -14.85
CA GLY A 615 -1.37 -31.00 -15.69
C GLY A 615 -0.85 -30.83 -17.13
N THR A 616 -1.02 -31.88 -17.93
CA THR A 616 -0.74 -31.84 -19.37
C THR A 616 -1.87 -31.10 -20.08
N ALA A 617 -1.53 -30.11 -20.91
CA ALA A 617 -2.49 -29.42 -21.75
C ALA A 617 -2.95 -30.32 -22.91
N GLY A 618 -4.23 -30.25 -23.26
CA GLY A 618 -4.83 -30.95 -24.39
C GLY A 618 -5.92 -30.12 -25.06
N VAL A 619 -6.41 -30.57 -26.21
CA VAL A 619 -7.55 -29.94 -26.91
C VAL A 619 -8.78 -29.92 -25.98
N ALA A 620 -9.58 -28.84 -26.05
CA ALA A 620 -10.84 -28.70 -25.32
C ALA A 620 -12.07 -28.89 -26.25
N PRO A 621 -12.66 -30.10 -26.36
CA PRO A 621 -13.78 -30.35 -27.27
C PRO A 621 -15.00 -29.44 -27.01
N GLY A 622 -15.43 -28.73 -28.06
CA GLY A 622 -16.61 -27.85 -28.03
C GLY A 622 -16.32 -26.41 -27.60
N ALA A 623 -15.15 -26.14 -27.01
CA ALA A 623 -14.65 -24.77 -26.89
C ALA A 623 -14.20 -24.24 -28.26
N GLN A 624 -14.23 -22.92 -28.45
CA GLN A 624 -13.78 -22.26 -29.67
C GLN A 624 -13.18 -20.89 -29.32
N SER A 625 -12.15 -20.50 -30.06
CA SER A 625 -11.69 -19.11 -30.18
C SER A 625 -11.59 -18.75 -31.65
N VAL A 626 -11.84 -17.49 -32.00
CA VAL A 626 -11.39 -16.90 -33.28
C VAL A 626 -10.79 -15.52 -33.00
N THR A 627 -9.68 -15.23 -33.66
CA THR A 627 -8.89 -14.02 -33.42
C THR A 627 -8.97 -13.08 -34.63
N GLY A 628 -9.36 -11.83 -34.43
CA GLY A 628 -9.50 -10.79 -35.45
C GLY A 628 -8.96 -9.43 -34.99
N THR A 629 -9.32 -8.34 -35.68
CA THR A 629 -8.88 -6.98 -35.28
C THR A 629 -10.01 -5.95 -35.43
N PHE A 630 -10.04 -4.98 -34.51
CA PHE A 630 -11.07 -3.94 -34.45
C PHE A 630 -10.47 -2.61 -34.00
N ASN A 631 -10.60 -1.55 -34.81
CA ASN A 631 -10.16 -0.18 -34.48
C ASN A 631 -8.71 -0.03 -33.94
N GLY A 632 -7.80 -0.94 -34.32
CA GLY A 632 -6.40 -0.96 -33.89
C GLY A 632 -6.09 -1.91 -32.73
N TYR A 633 -7.10 -2.60 -32.19
CA TYR A 633 -6.99 -3.63 -31.17
C TYR A 633 -7.00 -5.03 -31.80
N LEU A 634 -6.22 -5.97 -31.25
CA LEU A 634 -6.39 -7.41 -31.49
C LEU A 634 -7.61 -7.89 -30.69
N VAL A 635 -8.47 -8.71 -31.30
CA VAL A 635 -9.72 -9.19 -30.71
C VAL A 635 -9.70 -10.71 -30.62
N PHE A 636 -10.05 -11.24 -29.46
CA PHE A 636 -10.37 -12.66 -29.28
C PHE A 636 -11.84 -12.81 -28.91
N GLU A 637 -12.59 -13.59 -29.70
CA GLU A 637 -13.91 -14.06 -29.30
C GLU A 637 -13.83 -15.53 -28.90
N THR A 638 -14.42 -15.89 -27.77
CA THR A 638 -14.29 -17.23 -27.17
C THR A 638 -15.64 -17.79 -26.69
N LYS A 639 -15.77 -19.11 -26.72
CA LYS A 639 -16.83 -19.84 -26.00
C LYS A 639 -16.28 -21.10 -25.34
N VAL A 640 -16.81 -21.43 -24.17
CA VAL A 640 -16.48 -22.64 -23.39
C VAL A 640 -17.76 -23.35 -22.97
N PRO A 641 -17.89 -24.67 -23.21
CA PRO A 641 -19.08 -25.42 -22.81
C PRO A 641 -19.18 -25.58 -21.28
N PHE A 642 -20.40 -25.53 -20.75
CA PHE A 642 -20.71 -26.00 -19.40
C PHE A 642 -20.87 -27.52 -19.36
N GLY A 643 -20.58 -28.15 -18.22
CA GLY A 643 -20.74 -29.59 -18.01
C GLY A 643 -19.77 -30.18 -16.99
N VAL A 644 -19.81 -31.51 -16.84
CA VAL A 644 -19.12 -32.27 -15.79
C VAL A 644 -17.88 -33.04 -16.29
N LEU A 645 -17.38 -32.72 -17.49
CA LEU A 645 -16.15 -33.31 -18.04
C LEU A 645 -14.98 -32.34 -17.83
N PRO A 646 -13.73 -32.81 -17.64
CA PRO A 646 -12.59 -31.97 -17.27
C PRO A 646 -12.33 -30.71 -18.11
N TYR A 647 -12.81 -30.62 -19.34
CA TYR A 647 -12.63 -29.48 -20.26
C TYR A 647 -13.91 -28.64 -20.43
N GLN A 648 -14.87 -28.79 -19.51
CA GLN A 648 -16.11 -28.04 -19.43
C GLN A 648 -16.18 -27.33 -18.08
N LEU A 649 -16.88 -26.20 -18.00
CA LEU A 649 -17.12 -25.50 -16.74
C LEU A 649 -18.29 -26.16 -16.00
N ASN A 650 -18.07 -26.65 -14.78
CA ASN A 650 -19.08 -27.29 -13.92
C ASN A 650 -20.01 -26.29 -13.22
N LEU A 651 -20.06 -25.05 -13.72
CA LEU A 651 -20.90 -23.97 -13.21
C LEU A 651 -22.35 -24.15 -13.67
N ASN A 652 -23.29 -23.95 -12.75
CA ASN A 652 -24.73 -23.95 -13.01
C ASN A 652 -25.16 -22.73 -13.85
N PRO A 653 -25.60 -22.91 -15.12
CA PRO A 653 -25.97 -21.79 -16.01
C PRO A 653 -27.31 -21.11 -15.66
N ALA A 654 -27.83 -21.32 -14.45
CA ALA A 654 -28.91 -20.55 -13.87
C ALA A 654 -28.38 -19.48 -12.90
N ALA A 655 -27.58 -19.90 -11.91
CA ALA A 655 -26.86 -19.03 -10.99
C ALA A 655 -25.72 -19.83 -10.36
N ASP A 656 -24.50 -19.29 -10.43
CA ASP A 656 -23.32 -19.85 -9.78
C ASP A 656 -22.22 -18.79 -9.61
N THR A 657 -21.20 -19.10 -8.82
CA THR A 657 -20.06 -18.21 -8.54
C THR A 657 -18.75 -18.97 -8.66
N CYS A 658 -17.72 -18.36 -9.25
CA CYS A 658 -16.39 -18.98 -9.39
C CYS A 658 -15.26 -17.98 -9.11
N HIS A 659 -14.10 -18.49 -8.69
CA HIS A 659 -12.85 -17.74 -8.64
C HIS A 659 -12.19 -17.80 -10.03
N LEU A 660 -11.80 -16.63 -10.55
CA LEU A 660 -11.38 -16.47 -11.95
C LEU A 660 -10.15 -15.55 -12.08
N TRP A 661 -9.15 -16.00 -12.82
CA TRP A 661 -7.94 -15.24 -13.15
C TRP A 661 -7.71 -15.17 -14.66
N PHE A 662 -7.15 -14.08 -15.17
CA PHE A 662 -6.98 -13.82 -16.62
C PHE A 662 -5.54 -13.49 -16.98
N PHE A 663 -5.09 -13.95 -18.15
CA PHE A 663 -3.80 -13.57 -18.71
C PHE A 663 -3.85 -13.40 -20.24
N GLU A 664 -2.95 -12.58 -20.76
CA GLU A 664 -2.68 -12.36 -22.18
C GLU A 664 -1.20 -12.61 -22.48
N MET A 665 -0.87 -12.94 -23.73
CA MET A 665 0.50 -12.94 -24.20
C MET A 665 0.62 -12.40 -25.63
N ASP A 666 1.58 -11.50 -25.85
CA ASP A 666 2.10 -11.14 -27.17
C ASP A 666 3.61 -11.46 -27.20
N ASN A 667 4.04 -12.18 -28.23
CA ASN A 667 5.44 -12.47 -28.54
C ASN A 667 6.30 -12.92 -27.33
N GLY A 668 5.72 -13.76 -26.47
CA GLY A 668 6.39 -14.34 -25.30
C GLY A 668 6.43 -13.46 -24.04
N LYS A 669 5.83 -12.27 -24.05
CA LYS A 669 5.58 -11.48 -22.83
C LYS A 669 4.22 -11.82 -22.24
N PHE A 670 4.13 -11.87 -20.91
CA PHE A 670 2.85 -11.93 -20.21
C PHE A 670 2.34 -10.52 -19.91
N TYR A 671 1.03 -10.36 -20.08
CA TYR A 671 0.21 -9.28 -19.54
C TYR A 671 -1.01 -9.93 -18.87
N GLY A 672 -1.78 -9.23 -18.03
CA GLY A 672 -2.94 -9.83 -17.37
C GLY A 672 -3.00 -9.58 -15.87
N TRP A 673 -3.78 -10.38 -15.15
CA TRP A 673 -4.19 -10.09 -13.77
C TRP A 673 -3.13 -10.46 -12.73
N TRP A 674 -1.87 -10.16 -13.05
CA TRP A 674 -0.73 -10.33 -12.16
C TRP A 674 -0.75 -9.20 -11.13
N ASN A 675 -1.33 -9.47 -9.96
CA ASN A 675 -1.21 -8.60 -8.80
C ASN A 675 0.28 -8.32 -8.56
N SER A 676 0.67 -7.04 -8.48
CA SER A 676 2.06 -6.62 -8.28
C SER A 676 2.68 -7.12 -6.97
N GLY A 677 1.86 -7.52 -6.00
CA GLY A 677 2.26 -8.19 -4.76
C GLY A 677 2.15 -9.73 -4.77
N MET A 678 1.72 -10.37 -5.86
CA MET A 678 1.70 -11.84 -5.97
C MET A 678 3.13 -12.38 -6.17
N PRO A 679 3.63 -13.28 -5.30
CA PRO A 679 4.90 -13.97 -5.53
C PRO A 679 4.89 -14.78 -6.84
N SER A 680 6.02 -14.88 -7.53
CA SER A 680 6.05 -15.35 -8.93
C SER A 680 5.81 -16.86 -9.15
N ASP A 681 5.67 -17.62 -8.07
CA ASP A 681 5.21 -19.01 -8.04
C ASP A 681 3.71 -19.15 -7.70
N SER A 682 3.08 -18.09 -7.16
CA SER A 682 1.78 -18.12 -6.49
C SER A 682 0.57 -17.96 -7.42
N TRP A 683 0.77 -17.85 -8.74
CA TRP A 683 -0.32 -17.87 -9.74
C TRP A 683 -1.13 -19.18 -9.73
N GLN A 684 -0.64 -20.22 -9.05
CA GLN A 684 -1.31 -21.50 -8.80
C GLN A 684 -2.12 -21.51 -7.48
N LEU A 685 -2.66 -20.38 -7.01
CA LEU A 685 -3.40 -20.30 -5.74
C LEU A 685 -4.72 -19.51 -5.93
N PRO A 686 -5.89 -20.18 -6.05
CA PRO A 686 -7.16 -19.54 -6.42
C PRO A 686 -7.68 -18.47 -5.45
N TYR A 687 -7.27 -18.51 -4.17
CA TYR A 687 -7.52 -17.45 -3.19
C TYR A 687 -7.14 -16.02 -3.67
N TRP A 688 -6.17 -15.88 -4.59
CA TRP A 688 -5.77 -14.59 -5.15
C TRP A 688 -6.61 -14.14 -6.36
N TYR A 689 -7.54 -14.96 -6.82
CA TYR A 689 -8.35 -14.71 -8.01
C TYR A 689 -9.60 -13.91 -7.64
N GLY A 690 -10.02 -12.98 -8.51
CA GLY A 690 -11.31 -12.30 -8.34
C GLY A 690 -12.49 -13.21 -8.69
N THR A 691 -13.69 -12.65 -8.80
CA THR A 691 -14.93 -13.43 -8.80
C THR A 691 -15.71 -13.27 -10.11
N LEU A 692 -16.23 -14.37 -10.65
CA LEU A 692 -17.25 -14.35 -11.70
C LEU A 692 -18.58 -14.86 -11.11
N ILE A 693 -19.65 -14.09 -11.28
CA ILE A 693 -21.02 -14.51 -10.92
C ILE A 693 -21.86 -14.69 -12.19
N LEU A 694 -22.37 -15.90 -12.41
CA LEU A 694 -23.39 -16.19 -13.41
C LEU A 694 -24.74 -15.68 -12.88
N LYS A 695 -25.34 -14.70 -13.56
CA LYS A 695 -26.64 -14.11 -13.17
C LYS A 695 -27.78 -14.69 -13.99
N THR A 696 -28.84 -15.14 -13.29
CA THR A 696 -30.12 -15.55 -13.89
C THR A 696 -30.63 -14.53 -14.89
N LEU A 697 -31.26 -15.04 -15.95
CA LEU A 697 -32.08 -14.26 -16.87
C LEU A 697 -33.17 -13.51 -16.08
N GLN A 698 -33.06 -12.18 -15.94
CA GLN A 698 -33.97 -11.42 -15.08
C GLN A 698 -35.41 -11.49 -15.60
N SER A 699 -36.36 -11.71 -14.69
CA SER A 699 -37.78 -11.83 -15.07
C SER A 699 -38.36 -10.50 -15.54
N GLY A 700 -37.97 -9.37 -14.96
CA GLY A 700 -38.46 -8.04 -15.33
C GLY A 700 -37.68 -6.92 -14.65
N ASP A 701 -37.23 -5.95 -15.44
CA ASP A 701 -36.50 -4.73 -15.06
C ASP A 701 -36.81 -3.70 -16.16
N VAL A 702 -37.32 -2.49 -15.84
CA VAL A 702 -37.62 -1.42 -16.82
C VAL A 702 -37.02 -0.05 -16.43
N GLY A 703 -35.69 0.02 -16.45
CA GLY A 703 -34.94 1.25 -16.18
C GLY A 703 -35.02 2.39 -17.21
N VAL A 704 -34.56 3.56 -16.77
CA VAL A 704 -34.41 4.79 -17.59
C VAL A 704 -33.08 4.75 -18.35
N LYS A 705 -33.13 4.46 -19.66
CA LYS A 705 -31.93 4.40 -20.51
C LYS A 705 -31.28 5.77 -20.72
N SER A 706 -32.03 6.79 -21.13
CA SER A 706 -31.48 8.10 -21.48
C SER A 706 -32.48 9.26 -21.38
N ILE A 707 -31.95 10.46 -21.18
CA ILE A 707 -32.67 11.74 -21.35
C ILE A 707 -32.22 12.28 -22.71
N ASP A 708 -33.16 12.45 -23.63
CA ASP A 708 -32.85 12.64 -25.06
C ASP A 708 -33.11 14.09 -25.52
N ALA A 709 -34.09 14.76 -24.91
CA ALA A 709 -34.41 16.17 -25.12
C ALA A 709 -35.12 16.76 -23.89
N PRO A 710 -35.06 18.09 -23.67
CA PRO A 710 -34.32 19.07 -24.46
C PRO A 710 -32.85 19.18 -24.03
N ALA A 711 -31.98 19.55 -24.98
CA ALA A 711 -30.58 19.91 -24.69
C ALA A 711 -30.39 21.44 -24.50
N TYR A 712 -31.33 22.24 -24.99
CA TYR A 712 -31.33 23.70 -24.92
C TYR A 712 -32.75 24.25 -25.05
N GLY A 713 -33.00 25.45 -24.53
CA GLY A 713 -34.24 26.20 -24.72
C GLY A 713 -34.01 27.71 -24.78
N GLN A 714 -35.06 28.46 -25.11
CA GLN A 714 -35.07 29.93 -25.04
C GLN A 714 -36.32 30.41 -24.30
N PRO A 715 -36.26 31.52 -23.53
CA PRO A 715 -37.42 32.03 -22.81
C PRO A 715 -38.61 32.29 -23.74
N GLY A 716 -39.77 31.72 -23.40
CA GLY A 716 -41.00 31.86 -24.18
C GLY A 716 -41.13 30.94 -25.40
N ASN A 717 -40.08 30.21 -25.79
CA ASN A 717 -40.14 29.21 -26.86
C ASN A 717 -40.40 27.81 -26.25
N PRO A 718 -41.32 27.01 -26.81
CA PRO A 718 -41.56 25.65 -26.34
C PRO A 718 -40.34 24.75 -26.58
N VAL A 719 -40.10 23.85 -25.63
CA VAL A 719 -39.14 22.74 -25.72
C VAL A 719 -39.87 21.42 -25.52
N THR A 720 -39.57 20.43 -26.35
CA THR A 720 -40.23 19.11 -26.33
C THR A 720 -39.42 18.12 -25.49
N PRO A 721 -39.91 17.65 -24.32
CA PRO A 721 -39.17 16.71 -23.49
C PRO A 721 -39.26 15.29 -24.03
N LYS A 722 -38.12 14.59 -24.06
CA LYS A 722 -38.00 13.22 -24.55
C LYS A 722 -36.99 12.41 -23.75
N ALA A 723 -37.30 11.16 -23.51
CA ALA A 723 -36.42 10.21 -22.82
C ALA A 723 -36.76 8.78 -23.26
N THR A 724 -35.78 7.88 -23.12
CA THR A 724 -35.90 6.48 -23.52
C THR A 724 -35.83 5.57 -22.30
N TRP A 725 -36.75 4.61 -22.23
CA TRP A 725 -36.79 3.53 -21.26
C TRP A 725 -36.46 2.21 -21.93
N LYS A 726 -35.88 1.26 -21.18
CA LYS A 726 -35.52 -0.07 -21.66
C LYS A 726 -35.99 -1.13 -20.67
N ASN A 727 -36.53 -2.23 -21.18
CA ASN A 727 -36.70 -3.46 -20.40
C ASN A 727 -35.39 -4.24 -20.47
N TYR A 728 -34.65 -4.29 -19.36
CA TYR A 728 -33.42 -5.09 -19.24
C TYR A 728 -33.72 -6.53 -18.80
N GLY A 729 -34.92 -6.79 -18.27
CA GLY A 729 -35.46 -8.12 -18.03
C GLY A 729 -36.01 -8.79 -19.30
N THR A 730 -36.69 -9.92 -19.12
CA THR A 730 -37.14 -10.77 -20.23
C THR A 730 -38.64 -11.00 -20.37
N THR A 731 -39.44 -10.80 -19.31
CA THR A 731 -40.90 -10.82 -19.41
C THR A 731 -41.43 -9.45 -19.84
N ALA A 732 -42.58 -9.41 -20.51
CA ALA A 732 -43.23 -8.15 -20.84
C ALA A 732 -43.74 -7.43 -19.59
N MET A 733 -43.37 -6.17 -19.41
CA MET A 733 -43.72 -5.36 -18.24
C MET A 733 -44.53 -4.14 -18.62
N ASN A 734 -45.51 -3.82 -17.77
CA ASN A 734 -46.22 -2.55 -17.78
C ASN A 734 -45.56 -1.60 -16.78
N PHE A 735 -45.29 -0.37 -17.20
CA PHE A 735 -44.57 0.63 -16.41
C PHE A 735 -45.11 2.04 -16.65
N THR A 736 -44.83 2.95 -15.72
CA THR A 736 -45.12 4.38 -15.86
C THR A 736 -43.83 5.17 -15.96
N ALA A 737 -43.57 5.73 -17.14
CA ALA A 737 -42.50 6.68 -17.37
C ALA A 737 -42.90 8.07 -16.87
N TYR A 738 -42.01 8.73 -16.14
CA TYR A 738 -42.17 10.10 -15.64
C TYR A 738 -41.06 10.99 -16.19
N TYR A 739 -41.41 12.21 -16.61
CA TYR A 739 -40.48 13.27 -16.98
C TYR A 739 -40.77 14.52 -16.14
N LEU A 740 -39.76 15.02 -15.42
CA LEU A 740 -39.89 16.11 -14.47
C LEU A 740 -38.80 17.16 -14.73
N ILE A 741 -39.15 18.44 -14.61
CA ILE A 741 -38.20 19.56 -14.73
C ILE A 741 -38.33 20.48 -13.53
N ASP A 742 -37.21 20.76 -12.88
CA ASP A 742 -37.03 21.79 -11.87
C ASP A 742 -36.35 23.02 -12.50
N ASP A 743 -36.80 24.22 -12.13
CA ASP A 743 -36.26 25.49 -12.64
C ASP A 743 -34.94 25.89 -11.93
N PRO A 744 -34.28 26.99 -12.33
CA PRO A 744 -33.02 27.44 -11.71
C PRO A 744 -33.11 27.78 -10.22
N SER A 745 -34.31 27.88 -9.62
CA SER A 745 -34.51 28.03 -8.17
C SER A 745 -34.65 26.70 -7.42
N GLY A 746 -34.63 25.57 -8.14
CA GLY A 746 -34.97 24.26 -7.61
C GLY A 746 -36.48 24.02 -7.48
N THR A 747 -37.32 24.85 -8.11
CA THR A 747 -38.78 24.71 -8.05
C THR A 747 -39.28 23.80 -9.16
N ARG A 748 -40.10 22.80 -8.81
CA ARG A 748 -40.75 21.90 -9.77
C ARG A 748 -41.73 22.67 -10.67
N VAL A 749 -41.40 22.80 -11.95
CA VAL A 749 -42.19 23.54 -12.95
C VAL A 749 -42.82 22.68 -14.04
N TYR A 750 -42.38 21.42 -14.17
CA TYR A 750 -42.96 20.45 -15.11
C TYR A 750 -43.00 19.05 -14.48
N THR A 751 -44.09 18.33 -14.66
CA THR A 751 -44.23 16.91 -14.26
C THR A 751 -45.25 16.26 -15.16
N GLU A 752 -44.80 15.39 -16.05
CA GLU A 752 -45.63 14.63 -16.97
C GLU A 752 -45.32 13.14 -16.88
N SER A 753 -46.28 12.30 -17.30
CA SER A 753 -46.13 10.85 -17.22
C SER A 753 -46.87 10.11 -18.33
N GLN A 754 -46.32 8.99 -18.80
CA GLN A 754 -46.93 8.11 -19.79
C GLN A 754 -46.76 6.65 -19.39
N THR A 755 -47.78 5.83 -19.63
CA THR A 755 -47.76 4.39 -19.36
C THR A 755 -47.32 3.61 -20.60
N GLY A 756 -46.39 2.68 -20.45
CA GLY A 756 -45.91 1.83 -21.53
C GLY A 756 -46.01 0.33 -21.22
N THR A 757 -45.87 -0.46 -22.27
CA THR A 757 -45.58 -1.89 -22.19
C THR A 757 -44.32 -2.17 -23.01
N LEU A 758 -43.32 -2.82 -22.40
CA LEU A 758 -42.10 -3.25 -23.09
C LEU A 758 -41.93 -4.76 -22.94
N ASN A 759 -41.71 -5.47 -24.04
CA ASN A 759 -41.23 -6.85 -23.97
C ASN A 759 -39.74 -6.87 -23.58
N GLY A 760 -39.24 -8.03 -23.13
CA GLY A 760 -37.85 -8.18 -22.73
C GLY A 760 -36.84 -7.67 -23.76
N GLY A 761 -35.78 -7.01 -23.29
CA GLY A 761 -34.74 -6.39 -24.12
C GLY A 761 -35.16 -5.16 -24.95
N GLN A 762 -36.46 -4.84 -25.05
CA GLN A 762 -36.96 -3.75 -25.89
C GLN A 762 -36.76 -2.36 -25.27
N GLU A 763 -36.79 -1.34 -26.12
CA GLU A 763 -36.65 0.07 -25.75
C GLU A 763 -37.80 0.89 -26.33
N ILE A 764 -38.21 1.96 -25.64
CA ILE A 764 -39.20 2.93 -26.14
C ILE A 764 -38.80 4.35 -25.74
N GLN A 765 -38.78 5.25 -26.72
CA GLN A 765 -38.67 6.69 -26.47
C GLN A 765 -40.07 7.28 -26.29
N PHE A 766 -40.31 7.91 -25.15
CA PHE A 766 -41.49 8.75 -24.96
C PHE A 766 -41.20 10.19 -25.35
N THR A 767 -42.19 10.82 -25.97
CA THR A 767 -42.24 12.27 -26.21
C THR A 767 -43.38 12.83 -25.37
N PHE A 768 -43.06 13.74 -24.46
CA PHE A 768 -44.00 14.33 -23.51
C PHE A 768 -44.52 15.68 -24.04
N PRO A 769 -45.63 16.23 -23.49
CA PRO A 769 -46.16 17.54 -23.89
C PRO A 769 -45.11 18.65 -23.81
N ASP A 770 -45.13 19.60 -24.76
CA ASP A 770 -44.17 20.71 -24.78
C ASP A 770 -44.21 21.55 -23.49
N TYR A 771 -43.03 21.90 -22.97
CA TYR A 771 -42.87 22.84 -21.88
C TYR A 771 -42.37 24.19 -22.41
N THR A 772 -42.92 25.30 -21.95
CA THR A 772 -42.41 26.64 -22.30
C THR A 772 -41.67 27.24 -21.10
N PRO A 773 -40.34 27.13 -21.02
CA PRO A 773 -39.57 27.80 -19.98
C PRO A 773 -39.65 29.32 -20.15
N THR A 774 -39.77 30.04 -19.04
CA THR A 774 -39.93 31.51 -19.02
C THR A 774 -38.81 32.25 -18.28
N VAL A 775 -37.93 31.52 -17.60
CA VAL A 775 -36.79 32.04 -16.83
C VAL A 775 -35.50 31.66 -17.56
N GLU A 776 -34.45 32.49 -17.51
CA GLU A 776 -33.12 32.08 -17.97
C GLU A 776 -32.36 31.32 -16.88
N GLY A 777 -31.50 30.38 -17.27
CA GLY A 777 -30.64 29.64 -16.35
C GLY A 777 -30.57 28.15 -16.65
N GLN A 778 -30.09 27.38 -15.67
CA GLN A 778 -29.96 25.94 -15.75
C GLN A 778 -31.22 25.26 -15.17
N TYR A 779 -31.94 24.52 -16.00
CA TYR A 779 -33.09 23.71 -15.58
C TYR A 779 -32.61 22.28 -15.32
N ALA A 780 -32.93 21.73 -14.15
CA ALA A 780 -32.61 20.35 -13.81
C ALA A 780 -33.71 19.41 -14.31
N VAL A 781 -33.32 18.24 -14.83
CA VAL A 781 -34.23 17.21 -15.34
C VAL A 781 -34.11 15.97 -14.47
N LYS A 782 -35.25 15.35 -14.15
CA LYS A 782 -35.33 13.98 -13.67
C LYS A 782 -36.28 13.19 -14.56
N CYS A 783 -35.86 12.00 -14.95
CA CYS A 783 -36.73 10.96 -15.47
C CYS A 783 -36.79 9.82 -14.46
N SER A 784 -37.92 9.14 -14.36
CA SER A 784 -38.04 7.92 -13.56
C SER A 784 -39.07 6.94 -14.13
N THR A 785 -38.98 5.69 -13.71
CA THR A 785 -39.95 4.62 -14.00
C THR A 785 -40.73 4.25 -12.73
N VAL A 786 -41.81 3.49 -12.90
CA VAL A 786 -42.44 2.65 -11.87
C VAL A 786 -43.01 1.44 -12.59
N ALA A 787 -42.45 0.25 -12.36
CA ALA A 787 -42.88 -0.99 -13.02
C ALA A 787 -43.31 -2.06 -12.00
N GLY A 788 -44.35 -2.82 -12.35
CA GLY A 788 -44.92 -3.84 -11.45
C GLY A 788 -44.12 -5.13 -11.46
N GLY A 789 -43.38 -5.41 -10.38
CA GLY A 789 -42.50 -6.58 -10.29
C GLY A 789 -41.09 -6.35 -10.85
N ASP A 790 -40.64 -5.09 -10.84
CA ASP A 790 -39.24 -4.74 -11.13
C ASP A 790 -38.28 -5.33 -10.08
N VAL A 791 -37.05 -5.64 -10.49
CA VAL A 791 -36.01 -6.23 -9.65
C VAL A 791 -34.77 -5.34 -9.47
N ASN A 792 -34.70 -4.17 -10.13
CA ASN A 792 -33.47 -3.37 -10.21
C ASN A 792 -33.67 -1.86 -9.98
N PRO A 793 -34.07 -1.43 -8.76
CA PRO A 793 -34.40 -0.03 -8.47
C PRO A 793 -33.25 0.98 -8.62
N ALA A 794 -32.03 0.53 -8.92
CA ALA A 794 -30.89 1.40 -9.22
C ALA A 794 -30.97 2.04 -10.62
N ASN A 795 -31.69 1.44 -11.58
CA ASN A 795 -31.87 2.02 -12.92
C ASN A 795 -33.22 2.75 -13.10
N ASP A 796 -34.07 2.75 -12.05
CA ASP A 796 -35.39 3.37 -12.03
C ASP A 796 -35.36 4.89 -12.28
N ILE A 797 -34.22 5.54 -12.10
CA ILE A 797 -34.06 7.00 -12.06
C ILE A 797 -32.88 7.44 -12.92
N LYS A 798 -33.05 8.55 -13.65
CA LYS A 798 -31.94 9.26 -14.30
C LYS A 798 -32.11 10.77 -14.19
N THR A 799 -31.01 11.49 -14.02
CA THR A 799 -30.98 12.96 -13.91
C THR A 799 -30.11 13.60 -14.98
N GLY A 800 -30.45 14.83 -15.35
CA GLY A 800 -29.72 15.65 -16.32
C GLY A 800 -30.02 17.13 -16.13
N SER A 801 -29.64 17.98 -17.08
CA SER A 801 -30.02 19.40 -17.09
C SER A 801 -29.93 19.99 -18.50
N PHE A 802 -30.58 21.14 -18.72
CA PHE A 802 -30.43 21.94 -19.93
C PHE A 802 -30.43 23.44 -19.60
N ARG A 803 -29.78 24.25 -20.45
CA ARG A 803 -29.78 25.71 -20.30
C ARG A 803 -30.92 26.34 -21.10
N VAL A 804 -31.59 27.33 -20.51
CA VAL A 804 -32.53 28.22 -21.19
C VAL A 804 -31.91 29.61 -21.27
N SER A 805 -31.86 30.20 -22.48
CA SER A 805 -31.33 31.55 -22.66
C SER A 805 -31.76 32.20 -23.98
N SER A 806 -31.78 33.52 -24.03
CA SER A 806 -32.08 34.33 -25.22
C SER A 806 -31.01 34.28 -26.32
N GLY A 807 -29.76 33.92 -25.99
CA GLY A 807 -28.66 33.82 -26.94
C GLY A 807 -28.78 32.67 -27.96
N PRO A 808 -27.90 32.60 -28.97
CA PRO A 808 -27.83 31.46 -29.90
C PRO A 808 -27.02 30.28 -29.33
N PRO A 809 -27.32 29.02 -29.73
CA PRO A 809 -26.59 27.83 -29.28
C PRO A 809 -25.08 27.91 -29.54
N VAL A 810 -24.29 27.44 -28.57
CA VAL A 810 -22.85 27.70 -28.52
C VAL A 810 -22.06 26.49 -29.00
N GLN A 811 -21.50 26.57 -30.21
CA GLN A 811 -20.62 25.54 -30.77
C GLN A 811 -19.29 25.46 -29.97
N PRO A 812 -18.72 24.26 -29.79
CA PRO A 812 -17.39 24.06 -29.21
C PRO A 812 -16.27 24.82 -29.93
N GLY A 813 -15.14 24.99 -29.23
CA GLY A 813 -13.94 25.61 -29.78
C GLY A 813 -13.88 27.13 -29.61
N TRP A 814 -12.96 27.77 -30.34
CA TRP A 814 -12.71 29.21 -30.28
C TRP A 814 -13.56 30.02 -31.26
N LYS A 815 -14.30 31.02 -30.76
CA LYS A 815 -14.96 32.08 -31.56
C LYS A 815 -14.36 33.44 -31.20
N GLU A 816 -14.04 34.27 -32.19
CA GLU A 816 -13.74 35.68 -31.92
C GLU A 816 -15.06 36.41 -31.62
N MET A 817 -15.06 37.26 -30.59
CA MET A 817 -16.21 38.04 -30.16
C MET A 817 -15.99 39.52 -30.55
N ALA A 818 -16.92 40.42 -30.20
CA ALA A 818 -16.70 41.85 -30.46
C ALA A 818 -15.37 42.33 -29.84
N SER A 819 -14.57 43.04 -30.64
CA SER A 819 -13.27 43.57 -30.22
C SER A 819 -13.41 44.56 -29.06
N VAL A 820 -12.52 44.47 -28.07
CA VAL A 820 -12.42 45.47 -26.99
C VAL A 820 -12.13 46.84 -27.59
N LEU A 821 -12.76 47.88 -27.05
CA LEU A 821 -12.70 49.26 -27.57
C LEU A 821 -11.30 49.93 -27.51
N GLY A 822 -10.26 49.22 -27.06
CA GLY A 822 -8.88 49.71 -27.01
C GLY A 822 -7.83 48.60 -27.03
N GLN A 823 -6.58 48.94 -27.36
CA GLN A 823 -5.48 47.97 -27.41
C GLN A 823 -5.08 47.48 -26.01
N VAL A 824 -5.19 46.17 -25.78
CA VAL A 824 -4.87 45.51 -24.51
C VAL A 824 -3.38 45.17 -24.42
N LYS A 825 -2.75 45.42 -23.26
CA LYS A 825 -1.33 45.11 -22.98
C LYS A 825 -1.07 44.87 -21.48
N ASP A 826 0.19 44.96 -21.03
CA ASP A 826 0.59 44.80 -19.62
C ASP A 826 -0.38 45.51 -18.64
N GLY A 827 -1.05 44.72 -17.78
CA GLY A 827 -2.08 45.18 -16.84
C GLY A 827 -3.52 45.06 -17.33
N GLY A 828 -3.76 44.58 -18.54
CA GLY A 828 -5.11 44.25 -19.01
C GLY A 828 -5.55 42.86 -18.56
N PHE A 829 -6.81 42.76 -18.16
CA PHE A 829 -7.42 41.59 -17.52
C PHE A 829 -8.91 41.48 -17.87
N VAL A 830 -9.50 40.29 -17.73
CA VAL A 830 -10.94 40.07 -17.87
C VAL A 830 -11.46 39.24 -16.68
N VAL A 831 -12.65 39.59 -16.18
CA VAL A 831 -13.38 38.85 -15.14
C VAL A 831 -14.85 38.71 -15.53
N ALA A 832 -15.47 37.58 -15.20
CA ALA A 832 -16.92 37.43 -15.28
C ALA A 832 -17.59 37.75 -13.94
N ASP A 833 -18.76 38.34 -14.02
CA ASP A 833 -19.82 38.29 -13.02
C ASP A 833 -20.75 37.16 -13.45
N GLU A 834 -20.56 35.96 -12.86
CA GLU A 834 -21.36 34.77 -13.19
C GLU A 834 -22.78 34.84 -12.60
N GLU A 835 -23.06 35.75 -11.65
CA GLU A 835 -24.39 35.96 -11.09
C GLU A 835 -25.30 36.73 -12.05
N ASN A 836 -24.77 37.80 -12.65
CA ASN A 836 -25.51 38.68 -13.57
C ASN A 836 -25.26 38.35 -15.06
N GLY A 837 -24.40 37.38 -15.38
CA GLY A 837 -24.10 36.99 -16.76
C GLY A 837 -23.33 38.06 -17.55
N LEU A 838 -22.48 38.82 -16.86
CA LEU A 838 -21.76 39.97 -17.42
C LEU A 838 -20.25 39.77 -17.36
N ILE A 839 -19.51 40.49 -18.19
CA ILE A 839 -18.05 40.41 -18.25
C ILE A 839 -17.46 41.81 -18.17
N TYR A 840 -16.34 41.95 -17.47
CA TYR A 840 -15.69 43.22 -17.23
C TYR A 840 -14.20 43.12 -17.57
N ALA A 841 -13.65 44.16 -18.22
CA ALA A 841 -12.25 44.15 -18.63
C ALA A 841 -11.58 45.53 -18.49
N ALA A 842 -10.32 45.51 -18.04
CA ALA A 842 -9.41 46.65 -18.18
C ALA A 842 -8.47 46.40 -19.36
N ARG A 843 -8.15 47.43 -20.17
CA ARG A 843 -7.09 47.29 -21.19
C ARG A 843 -5.67 47.35 -20.64
N GLY A 844 -5.52 47.86 -19.42
CA GLY A 844 -4.23 48.19 -18.81
C GLY A 844 -3.43 49.14 -19.69
N TYR A 845 -2.25 48.70 -20.13
CA TYR A 845 -1.38 49.42 -21.08
C TYR A 845 -1.05 50.87 -20.66
N LYS A 846 -0.96 51.12 -19.34
CA LYS A 846 -0.85 52.45 -18.72
C LYS A 846 -2.10 53.31 -18.88
N SER A 847 -3.27 52.81 -18.49
CA SER A 847 -4.49 53.62 -18.37
C SER A 847 -5.44 53.07 -17.31
N GLY A 848 -6.51 53.81 -17.02
CA GLY A 848 -7.63 53.34 -16.20
C GLY A 848 -8.84 52.88 -17.00
N ASP A 849 -8.75 52.80 -18.34
CA ASP A 849 -9.93 52.50 -19.17
C ASP A 849 -10.48 51.10 -18.85
N PHE A 850 -11.77 51.09 -18.49
CA PHE A 850 -12.51 49.93 -18.00
C PHE A 850 -13.82 49.82 -18.78
N TYR A 851 -14.26 48.60 -19.03
CA TYR A 851 -15.41 48.32 -19.90
C TYR A 851 -16.22 47.14 -19.37
N GLN A 852 -17.53 47.20 -19.55
CA GLN A 852 -18.45 46.08 -19.43
C GLN A 852 -18.67 45.47 -20.82
N TYR A 853 -18.91 44.17 -20.88
CA TYR A 853 -19.33 43.42 -22.05
C TYR A 853 -20.53 42.56 -21.69
N ASP A 854 -21.57 42.63 -22.51
CA ASP A 854 -22.72 41.73 -22.43
C ASP A 854 -22.61 40.68 -23.55
N PRO A 855 -22.45 39.38 -23.22
CA PRO A 855 -22.40 38.30 -24.20
C PRO A 855 -23.76 37.95 -24.83
N ASN A 856 -24.86 38.52 -24.33
CA ASN A 856 -26.24 38.11 -24.64
C ASN A 856 -26.98 39.13 -25.54
N THR A 857 -26.55 40.40 -25.60
CA THR A 857 -27.24 41.46 -26.37
C THR A 857 -27.29 41.22 -27.89
N ASP A 858 -26.29 40.52 -28.45
CA ASP A 858 -26.22 40.20 -29.86
C ASP A 858 -25.31 38.97 -30.12
N SER A 859 -25.26 38.46 -31.36
CA SER A 859 -24.50 37.24 -31.72
C SER A 859 -22.97 37.32 -31.53
N MET A 860 -22.44 38.51 -31.25
CA MET A 860 -21.03 38.86 -31.00
C MET A 860 -20.82 39.56 -29.64
N GLY A 861 -21.90 39.98 -28.98
CA GLY A 861 -21.95 40.73 -27.72
C GLY A 861 -21.48 42.19 -27.83
N THR A 862 -21.93 43.04 -26.91
CA THR A 862 -21.73 44.50 -26.97
C THR A 862 -20.80 45.00 -25.85
N TRP A 863 -19.86 45.91 -26.17
CA TRP A 863 -18.97 46.58 -25.19
C TRP A 863 -19.48 47.98 -24.80
N THR A 864 -19.55 48.25 -23.50
CA THR A 864 -19.95 49.51 -22.89
C THR A 864 -18.80 50.13 -22.08
N PRO A 865 -18.36 51.37 -22.35
CA PRO A 865 -17.38 52.08 -21.53
C PRO A 865 -17.91 52.36 -20.12
N LEU A 866 -17.07 52.10 -19.11
CA LEU A 866 -17.34 52.40 -17.70
C LEU A 866 -16.47 53.58 -17.23
N PRO A 867 -16.76 54.16 -16.04
CA PRO A 867 -15.87 55.12 -15.39
C PRO A 867 -14.44 54.57 -15.28
N ALA A 868 -13.46 55.41 -15.56
CA ALA A 868 -12.06 54.99 -15.54
C ALA A 868 -11.54 54.76 -14.11
N ALA A 869 -10.72 53.72 -13.94
CA ALA A 869 -10.14 53.36 -12.65
C ALA A 869 -9.29 54.50 -12.05
N PRO A 870 -9.33 54.70 -10.72
CA PRO A 870 -8.79 55.89 -10.05
C PRO A 870 -7.26 56.00 -10.08
N ALA A 871 -6.56 54.94 -10.51
CA ALA A 871 -5.14 54.94 -10.79
C ALA A 871 -4.82 54.11 -12.05
N ILE A 872 -3.69 54.43 -12.68
CA ILE A 872 -3.25 53.80 -13.93
C ILE A 872 -2.95 52.30 -13.72
N ILE A 873 -3.71 51.43 -14.39
CA ILE A 873 -3.50 49.99 -14.43
C ILE A 873 -2.38 49.68 -15.44
N SER A 874 -1.42 48.87 -15.01
CA SER A 874 -0.13 48.71 -15.72
C SER A 874 0.52 47.35 -15.41
N LYS A 875 1.78 47.18 -15.82
CA LYS A 875 2.57 45.95 -15.65
C LYS A 875 2.53 45.43 -14.20
N GLY A 876 1.84 44.30 -14.01
CA GLY A 876 1.67 43.67 -12.70
C GLY A 876 0.48 44.15 -11.90
N GLY A 877 -0.49 44.80 -12.55
CA GLY A 877 -1.86 44.80 -12.08
C GLY A 877 -2.66 43.64 -12.68
N ASN A 878 -3.66 43.19 -11.95
CA ASN A 878 -4.72 42.26 -12.37
C ASN A 878 -6.01 42.60 -11.60
N GLY A 879 -7.12 41.93 -11.91
CA GLY A 879 -8.40 42.12 -11.23
C GLY A 879 -9.12 40.79 -10.94
N CYS A 880 -9.99 40.76 -9.93
CA CYS A 880 -10.88 39.63 -9.64
C CYS A 880 -12.29 40.14 -9.31
N TYR A 881 -13.31 39.31 -9.58
CA TYR A 881 -14.70 39.56 -9.20
C TYR A 881 -15.03 38.88 -7.86
N GLY A 882 -15.94 39.46 -7.07
CA GLY A 882 -16.60 38.78 -5.97
C GLY A 882 -17.50 39.69 -5.12
N GLY A 883 -18.66 39.19 -4.73
CA GLY A 883 -19.61 39.89 -3.85
C GLY A 883 -20.12 41.22 -4.43
N GLY A 884 -20.41 41.27 -5.73
CA GLY A 884 -20.85 42.49 -6.42
C GLY A 884 -19.76 43.54 -6.71
N TYR A 885 -18.50 43.25 -6.38
CA TYR A 885 -17.36 44.15 -6.60
C TYR A 885 -16.31 43.56 -7.53
N ILE A 886 -15.56 44.42 -8.19
CA ILE A 886 -14.35 44.05 -8.96
C ILE A 886 -13.14 44.71 -8.32
N TYR A 887 -12.29 43.90 -7.70
CA TYR A 887 -11.09 44.35 -6.98
C TYR A 887 -9.92 44.44 -7.94
N VAL A 888 -9.15 45.53 -7.88
CA VAL A 888 -8.08 45.83 -8.85
C VAL A 888 -6.79 46.24 -8.15
N MET A 889 -5.74 45.45 -8.40
CA MET A 889 -4.36 45.83 -8.16
C MET A 889 -3.88 46.61 -9.37
N HIS A 890 -3.46 47.87 -9.21
CA HIS A 890 -3.06 48.71 -10.35
C HIS A 890 -1.65 48.37 -10.87
N GLY A 891 -0.80 47.83 -10.00
CA GLY A 891 0.57 47.42 -10.32
C GLY A 891 1.47 48.59 -10.70
N GLY A 892 2.30 48.42 -11.73
CA GLY A 892 3.15 49.50 -12.26
C GLY A 892 4.28 49.95 -11.31
N ASN A 893 4.61 49.16 -10.28
CA ASN A 893 5.44 49.54 -9.12
C ASN A 893 4.76 50.60 -8.21
N THR A 894 3.44 50.68 -8.21
CA THR A 894 2.63 51.38 -7.19
C THR A 894 2.05 50.39 -6.19
N ALA A 895 1.69 50.85 -4.99
CA ALA A 895 1.00 50.04 -3.98
C ALA A 895 -0.54 50.14 -4.09
N LYS A 896 -1.08 50.74 -5.17
CA LYS A 896 -2.50 51.07 -5.23
C LYS A 896 -3.39 49.84 -5.42
N PHE A 897 -4.49 49.85 -4.67
CA PHE A 897 -5.61 48.91 -4.71
C PHE A 897 -6.91 49.71 -4.73
N SER A 898 -7.91 49.25 -5.45
CA SER A 898 -9.27 49.81 -5.46
C SER A 898 -10.28 48.71 -5.74
N ARG A 899 -11.56 49.01 -5.56
CA ARG A 899 -12.65 48.19 -6.12
C ARG A 899 -13.61 49.06 -6.92
N TYR A 900 -14.29 48.43 -7.87
CA TYR A 900 -15.41 48.99 -8.60
C TYR A 900 -16.70 48.35 -8.08
N SER A 901 -17.68 49.16 -7.69
CA SER A 901 -19.04 48.69 -7.38
C SER A 901 -19.82 48.52 -8.67
N ILE A 902 -20.31 47.30 -8.94
CA ILE A 902 -21.16 47.04 -10.10
C ILE A 902 -22.52 47.73 -9.94
N ALA A 903 -23.12 47.64 -8.75
CA ALA A 903 -24.43 48.21 -8.46
C ALA A 903 -24.46 49.75 -8.54
N ASP A 904 -23.42 50.41 -8.02
CA ASP A 904 -23.36 51.87 -7.98
C ASP A 904 -22.68 52.50 -9.21
N ASN A 905 -22.04 51.69 -10.07
CA ASN A 905 -21.23 52.15 -11.21
C ASN A 905 -20.15 53.18 -10.79
N THR A 906 -19.42 52.89 -9.71
CA THR A 906 -18.41 53.80 -9.13
C THR A 906 -17.16 53.08 -8.65
N TRP A 907 -16.06 53.84 -8.48
CA TRP A 907 -14.79 53.34 -7.97
C TRP A 907 -14.52 53.81 -6.54
N GLU A 908 -14.11 52.88 -5.69
CA GLU A 908 -13.70 53.11 -4.31
C GLU A 908 -12.19 52.82 -4.15
N PRO A 909 -11.37 53.81 -3.71
CA PRO A 909 -9.98 53.54 -3.36
C PRO A 909 -9.92 52.73 -2.06
N LEU A 910 -9.14 51.65 -2.06
CA LEU A 910 -8.93 50.79 -0.90
C LEU A 910 -7.54 51.03 -0.28
N PRO A 911 -7.28 50.57 0.96
CA PRO A 911 -5.97 50.70 1.60
C PRO A 911 -4.82 50.12 0.74
N ASP A 912 -3.72 50.87 0.63
CA ASP A 912 -2.56 50.50 -0.18
C ASP A 912 -1.96 49.15 0.23
N ILE A 913 -1.59 48.34 -0.77
CA ILE A 913 -1.04 46.99 -0.63
C ILE A 913 0.27 47.06 0.18
N PRO A 914 0.40 46.32 1.31
CA PRO A 914 1.56 46.45 2.19
C PRO A 914 2.89 46.11 1.52
N ALA A 915 3.94 46.77 2.01
CA ALA A 915 5.31 46.53 1.56
C ALA A 915 5.77 45.07 1.81
N TRP A 916 5.26 44.45 2.89
CA TRP A 916 5.59 43.10 3.39
C TRP A 916 7.11 42.81 3.39
N THR A 917 7.49 41.54 3.50
CA THR A 917 8.88 41.12 3.74
C THR A 917 9.85 41.47 2.61
N SER A 918 9.42 41.54 1.34
CA SER A 918 10.33 41.97 0.26
C SER A 918 10.54 43.49 0.21
N GLY A 919 9.63 44.29 0.79
CA GLY A 919 9.62 45.74 0.65
C GLY A 919 9.47 46.20 -0.81
N LYS A 920 8.63 45.52 -1.61
CA LYS A 920 8.43 45.84 -3.04
C LYS A 920 6.94 45.98 -3.38
N ASN A 921 6.66 46.92 -4.28
CA ASN A 921 5.35 47.15 -4.88
C ASN A 921 5.10 46.18 -6.05
N PRO A 922 3.85 45.80 -6.34
CA PRO A 922 3.51 44.92 -7.46
C PRO A 922 3.95 45.50 -8.81
N LYS A 923 4.67 44.66 -9.57
CA LYS A 923 5.35 45.06 -10.82
C LYS A 923 5.51 43.94 -11.85
N GLY A 924 4.77 42.84 -11.69
CA GLY A 924 4.62 41.77 -12.68
C GLY A 924 4.74 40.37 -12.10
N GLY A 925 3.81 39.49 -12.44
CA GLY A 925 3.76 38.10 -11.95
C GLY A 925 3.03 37.96 -10.62
N GLY A 926 2.00 38.78 -10.42
CA GLY A 926 1.16 38.81 -9.24
C GLY A 926 -0.30 38.98 -9.67
N ASP A 927 -1.20 38.51 -8.81
CA ASP A 927 -2.59 38.19 -9.14
C ASP A 927 -3.53 38.31 -7.92
N LEU A 928 -4.84 38.22 -8.15
CA LEU A 928 -5.92 38.34 -7.16
C LEU A 928 -6.94 37.22 -7.31
N VAL A 929 -7.45 36.68 -6.19
CA VAL A 929 -8.63 35.79 -6.17
C VAL A 929 -9.52 36.15 -4.99
N TYR A 930 -10.84 36.21 -5.22
CA TYR A 930 -11.84 36.37 -4.16
C TYR A 930 -12.23 35.01 -3.60
N VAL A 931 -12.31 34.90 -2.28
CA VAL A 931 -12.61 33.67 -1.53
C VAL A 931 -13.45 34.05 -0.31
N VAL A 932 -14.46 33.24 0.03
CA VAL A 932 -15.15 33.33 1.33
C VAL A 932 -14.67 32.17 2.20
N VAL A 933 -14.19 32.46 3.40
CA VAL A 933 -13.73 31.46 4.38
C VAL A 933 -14.51 31.71 5.67
N GLU A 934 -15.26 30.72 6.14
CA GLU A 934 -16.10 30.83 7.36
C GLU A 934 -17.00 32.08 7.36
N ASP A 935 -17.74 32.30 6.28
CA ASP A 935 -18.57 33.49 5.99
C ASP A 935 -17.82 34.85 5.96
N VAL A 936 -16.49 34.86 6.06
CA VAL A 936 -15.65 36.06 5.93
C VAL A 936 -15.10 36.19 4.50
N PRO A 937 -15.47 37.24 3.74
CA PRO A 937 -14.99 37.49 2.40
C PRO A 937 -13.58 38.12 2.38
N TYR A 938 -12.71 37.52 1.57
CA TYR A 938 -11.31 37.84 1.41
C TYR A 938 -10.92 38.01 -0.06
N VAL A 939 -10.01 38.95 -0.34
CA VAL A 939 -9.25 38.99 -1.60
C VAL A 939 -7.83 38.54 -1.34
N TYR A 940 -7.51 37.31 -1.72
CA TYR A 940 -6.15 36.77 -1.68
C TYR A 940 -5.30 37.39 -2.79
N LEU A 941 -4.06 37.75 -2.46
CA LEU A 941 -3.16 38.51 -3.33
C LEU A 941 -1.76 37.90 -3.36
N LEU A 942 -1.34 37.42 -4.53
CA LEU A 942 0.06 37.16 -4.85
C LEU A 942 0.67 38.46 -5.40
N LYS A 943 1.62 39.09 -4.71
CA LYS A 943 2.11 40.43 -5.13
C LYS A 943 3.11 40.38 -6.29
N GLY A 944 3.69 39.22 -6.53
CA GLY A 944 4.58 38.95 -7.66
C GLY A 944 5.97 39.59 -7.58
N TYR A 945 6.83 39.22 -8.52
CA TYR A 945 8.28 39.50 -8.57
C TYR A 945 9.11 38.93 -7.40
N LYS A 946 8.51 38.79 -6.21
CA LYS A 946 9.03 38.14 -5.00
C LYS A 946 8.01 37.10 -4.51
N GLN A 947 8.04 36.75 -3.22
CA GLN A 947 7.24 35.69 -2.59
C GLN A 947 6.13 36.26 -1.69
N ASP A 948 5.92 37.57 -1.72
CA ASP A 948 4.95 38.23 -0.84
C ASP A 948 3.52 37.79 -1.20
N PHE A 949 2.85 37.21 -0.21
CA PHE A 949 1.49 36.69 -0.28
C PHE A 949 0.71 37.17 0.95
N GLY A 950 -0.58 37.41 0.78
CA GLY A 950 -1.46 37.95 1.82
C GLY A 950 -2.90 37.97 1.34
N ARG A 951 -3.80 38.44 2.21
CA ARG A 951 -5.22 38.63 1.86
C ARG A 951 -5.75 39.96 2.41
N PHE A 952 -6.71 40.55 1.71
CA PHE A 952 -7.47 41.71 2.18
C PHE A 952 -8.81 41.23 2.73
N ASN A 953 -9.06 41.48 4.01
CA ASN A 953 -10.36 41.24 4.63
C ASN A 953 -11.33 42.33 4.17
N VAL A 954 -12.39 41.95 3.47
CA VAL A 954 -13.34 42.90 2.86
C VAL A 954 -14.25 43.54 3.92
N GLN A 955 -14.62 42.81 4.98
CA GLN A 955 -15.48 43.32 6.06
C GLN A 955 -14.77 44.38 6.91
N THR A 956 -13.53 44.11 7.35
CA THR A 956 -12.76 45.05 8.18
C THR A 956 -11.97 46.08 7.36
N SER A 957 -11.86 45.87 6.05
CA SER A 957 -10.98 46.63 5.15
C SER A 957 -9.50 46.64 5.59
N THR A 958 -8.98 45.52 6.08
CA THR A 958 -7.58 45.38 6.53
C THR A 958 -6.79 44.34 5.76
N TRP A 959 -5.48 44.59 5.59
CA TRP A 959 -4.55 43.62 5.00
C TRP A 959 -3.95 42.68 6.04
N GLU A 960 -4.00 41.38 5.74
CA GLU A 960 -3.37 40.30 6.49
C GLU A 960 -2.18 39.75 5.69
N SER A 961 -1.08 39.41 6.37
CA SER A 961 0.08 38.73 5.76
C SER A 961 -0.08 37.22 5.92
N LEU A 962 0.21 36.46 4.87
CA LEU A 962 0.17 35.00 4.88
C LEU A 962 1.58 34.41 4.73
N PRO A 963 1.77 33.08 4.91
CA PRO A 963 3.03 32.42 4.59
C PRO A 963 3.49 32.71 3.15
N ALA A 964 4.79 32.98 3.00
CA ALA A 964 5.34 33.49 1.75
C ALA A 964 5.26 32.46 0.62
N ALA A 965 4.77 32.87 -0.54
CA ALA A 965 4.58 32.02 -1.72
C ALA A 965 5.87 31.25 -2.08
N PRO A 966 5.80 29.94 -2.37
CA PRO A 966 6.95 29.06 -2.51
C PRO A 966 8.09 29.57 -3.39
N ALA A 967 9.31 29.25 -2.97
CA ALA A 967 10.51 29.62 -3.72
C ALA A 967 10.67 28.76 -4.98
N GLY A 968 10.38 27.47 -4.91
CA GLY A 968 10.64 26.49 -5.98
C GLY A 968 12.04 26.67 -6.59
N ALA A 969 12.14 26.60 -7.93
CA ALA A 969 13.43 26.71 -8.61
C ALA A 969 14.13 28.07 -8.42
N LYS A 970 13.40 29.17 -8.19
CA LYS A 970 13.93 30.52 -7.88
C LYS A 970 12.91 31.39 -7.09
N PRO A 971 13.33 32.11 -6.02
CA PRO A 971 12.47 32.96 -5.17
C PRO A 971 12.01 34.26 -5.88
N LYS A 972 11.15 34.07 -6.89
CA LYS A 972 10.61 35.07 -7.80
C LYS A 972 9.46 34.47 -8.63
N TRP A 973 8.25 34.94 -8.37
CA TRP A 973 7.09 34.74 -9.24
C TRP A 973 7.20 35.73 -10.43
N ASP A 974 7.17 35.23 -11.67
CA ASP A 974 7.50 36.00 -12.88
C ASP A 974 6.26 36.37 -13.71
N LYS A 975 6.38 37.29 -14.68
CA LYS A 975 5.18 37.73 -15.46
C LYS A 975 4.45 36.55 -16.11
N GLY A 976 3.12 36.53 -15.95
CA GLY A 976 2.24 35.43 -16.36
C GLY A 976 2.02 34.37 -15.28
N SER A 977 2.55 34.57 -14.07
CA SER A 977 2.12 33.79 -12.90
C SER A 977 0.73 34.26 -12.47
N TRP A 978 -0.15 33.31 -12.16
CA TRP A 978 -1.58 33.51 -11.88
C TRP A 978 -2.06 32.64 -10.72
N MET A 979 -3.27 32.88 -10.23
CA MET A 979 -3.96 32.13 -9.18
C MET A 979 -5.42 31.80 -9.57
N VAL A 980 -5.93 30.66 -9.09
CA VAL A 980 -7.37 30.31 -9.11
C VAL A 980 -7.78 29.68 -7.78
N TYR A 981 -9.08 29.65 -7.51
CA TYR A 981 -9.72 28.94 -6.38
C TYR A 981 -10.57 27.79 -6.94
N ASP A 982 -10.61 26.65 -6.25
CA ASP A 982 -11.45 25.50 -6.61
C ASP A 982 -12.93 25.65 -6.21
N GLY A 983 -13.28 26.63 -5.38
CA GLY A 983 -14.62 26.80 -4.83
C GLY A 983 -14.87 25.98 -3.55
N GLU A 984 -13.85 25.24 -3.06
CA GLU A 984 -13.94 24.39 -1.88
C GLU A 984 -12.90 24.81 -0.81
N ASN A 985 -11.62 24.45 -0.96
CA ASN A 985 -10.59 24.69 0.07
C ASN A 985 -9.19 25.01 -0.47
N THR A 986 -8.98 25.03 -1.79
CA THR A 986 -7.62 25.13 -2.38
C THR A 986 -7.45 26.30 -3.33
N LEU A 987 -6.45 27.13 -3.06
CA LEU A 987 -5.92 28.09 -4.02
C LEU A 987 -4.77 27.45 -4.83
N TYR A 988 -4.87 27.47 -6.15
CA TYR A 988 -3.83 26.99 -7.06
C TYR A 988 -3.09 28.16 -7.71
N ALA A 989 -1.78 28.26 -7.49
CA ALA A 989 -0.92 29.32 -8.00
C ALA A 989 0.11 28.79 -9.00
N HIS A 990 0.05 29.24 -10.26
CA HIS A 990 1.02 28.85 -11.29
C HIS A 990 2.22 29.80 -11.33
N LYS A 991 3.42 29.24 -11.22
CA LYS A 991 4.69 29.97 -11.29
C LYS A 991 5.23 29.95 -12.72
N ALA A 992 4.78 30.93 -13.52
CA ALA A 992 5.20 31.07 -14.90
C ALA A 992 6.72 31.22 -15.05
N LYS A 993 7.20 30.91 -16.26
CA LYS A 993 8.62 30.76 -16.67
C LYS A 993 9.37 29.59 -15.99
N TYR A 994 8.82 29.00 -14.94
CA TYR A 994 9.34 27.81 -14.27
C TYR A 994 8.44 26.57 -14.48
N SER A 995 7.13 26.74 -14.70
CA SER A 995 6.14 25.64 -14.80
C SER A 995 6.08 24.78 -13.54
N GLU A 996 5.93 25.46 -12.41
CA GLU A 996 5.55 24.85 -11.13
C GLU A 996 4.10 25.28 -10.87
N LEU A 997 3.23 24.36 -10.45
CA LEU A 997 1.89 24.67 -9.93
C LEU A 997 1.92 24.41 -8.42
N TRP A 998 1.49 25.36 -7.59
CA TRP A 998 1.54 25.24 -6.14
C TRP A 998 0.13 25.33 -5.56
N THR A 999 -0.19 24.51 -4.57
CA THR A 999 -1.42 24.60 -3.78
C THR A 999 -1.20 25.43 -2.52
N PHE A 1000 -2.23 26.16 -2.11
CA PHE A 1000 -2.35 26.78 -0.79
C PHE A 1000 -3.70 26.36 -0.21
N ASP A 1001 -3.66 25.69 0.93
CA ASP A 1001 -4.82 25.21 1.68
C ASP A 1001 -5.38 26.36 2.51
N LEU A 1002 -6.68 26.64 2.35
CA LEU A 1002 -7.38 27.73 3.03
C LEU A 1002 -7.66 27.43 4.50
N ALA A 1003 -7.81 26.17 4.89
CA ALA A 1003 -8.09 25.73 6.26
C ALA A 1003 -6.82 25.75 7.14
N THR A 1004 -5.71 25.14 6.69
CA THR A 1004 -4.43 25.22 7.45
C THR A 1004 -3.67 26.53 7.20
N GLY A 1005 -4.02 27.28 6.15
CA GLY A 1005 -3.34 28.50 5.74
C GLY A 1005 -1.90 28.28 5.26
N GLN A 1006 -1.56 27.07 4.80
CA GLN A 1006 -0.21 26.68 4.37
C GLN A 1006 -0.11 26.43 2.86
N TRP A 1007 1.10 26.58 2.33
CA TRP A 1007 1.44 26.12 0.98
C TRP A 1007 1.82 24.64 1.00
N GLY A 1008 1.43 23.90 -0.04
CA GLY A 1008 1.85 22.51 -0.24
C GLY A 1008 3.38 22.35 -0.27
N ALA A 1009 3.88 21.24 0.29
CA ALA A 1009 5.31 21.01 0.49
C ALA A 1009 6.13 20.95 -0.82
N SER A 1010 5.49 20.58 -1.93
CA SER A 1010 6.10 20.46 -3.26
C SER A 1010 5.22 21.08 -4.34
N ALA A 1011 5.80 21.31 -5.51
CA ALA A 1011 5.06 21.77 -6.68
C ALA A 1011 4.40 20.59 -7.39
N LEU A 1012 3.10 20.71 -7.67
CA LEU A 1012 2.43 19.96 -8.72
C LEU A 1012 3.03 20.31 -10.09
N THR A 1013 2.85 19.40 -11.06
CA THR A 1013 3.24 19.61 -12.45
C THR A 1013 2.57 20.90 -12.98
N GLY A 1014 3.35 21.89 -13.40
CA GLY A 1014 2.84 23.07 -14.08
C GLY A 1014 2.80 22.91 -15.60
N ILE A 1015 2.00 23.74 -16.29
CA ILE A 1015 1.76 23.73 -17.75
C ILE A 1015 2.99 23.22 -18.57
N PRO A 1016 2.87 22.08 -19.28
CA PRO A 1016 3.97 21.44 -20.00
C PRO A 1016 4.68 22.37 -20.99
N TYR A 1017 5.99 22.17 -21.19
CA TYR A 1017 6.76 23.00 -22.11
C TYR A 1017 6.55 22.62 -23.59
N ALA A 1018 6.45 21.33 -23.92
CA ALA A 1018 6.12 20.88 -25.27
C ALA A 1018 4.63 21.12 -25.57
N SER A 1019 4.31 21.25 -26.86
CA SER A 1019 2.95 21.32 -27.41
C SER A 1019 2.86 20.26 -28.49
N SER A 1020 1.91 19.34 -28.37
CA SER A 1020 1.63 18.31 -29.38
C SER A 1020 0.99 18.96 -30.61
N LYS A 1021 0.09 19.94 -30.43
CA LYS A 1021 -0.60 20.63 -31.53
C LYS A 1021 0.29 21.59 -32.33
N THR A 1022 1.47 21.98 -31.84
CA THR A 1022 2.39 22.88 -32.56
C THR A 1022 3.84 22.39 -32.72
N GLY A 1023 4.21 21.28 -32.09
CA GLY A 1023 5.58 20.74 -32.06
C GLY A 1023 6.61 21.66 -31.39
N LYS A 1024 6.18 22.70 -30.66
CA LYS A 1024 7.08 23.74 -30.12
C LYS A 1024 7.29 23.58 -28.63
N ASN A 1025 8.56 23.55 -28.23
CA ASN A 1025 8.95 23.69 -26.83
C ASN A 1025 9.00 25.18 -26.44
N LYS A 1026 8.10 25.61 -25.55
CA LYS A 1026 7.95 26.98 -25.03
C LYS A 1026 7.50 26.93 -23.58
N LYS A 1027 8.04 27.81 -22.74
CA LYS A 1027 7.61 27.95 -21.34
C LYS A 1027 6.54 29.04 -21.15
N PRO A 1028 5.57 28.85 -20.26
CA PRO A 1028 4.58 29.87 -19.92
C PRO A 1028 5.23 31.16 -19.43
N LYS A 1029 4.61 32.30 -19.73
CA LYS A 1029 5.22 33.63 -19.63
C LYS A 1029 4.13 34.71 -19.71
N ASP A 1030 4.52 35.98 -19.84
CA ASP A 1030 3.59 37.10 -19.94
C ASP A 1030 2.46 36.88 -20.96
N GLY A 1031 1.21 37.00 -20.48
CA GLY A 1031 -0.02 36.58 -21.18
C GLY A 1031 -0.50 35.18 -20.81
N SER A 1032 0.17 34.50 -19.88
CA SER A 1032 -0.36 33.29 -19.24
C SER A 1032 -1.27 33.70 -18.10
N ASP A 1033 -2.42 33.03 -18.01
CA ASP A 1033 -3.49 33.30 -17.06
C ASP A 1033 -4.35 32.04 -16.88
N GLY A 1034 -5.10 31.92 -15.79
CA GLY A 1034 -5.86 30.71 -15.44
C GLY A 1034 -7.29 30.98 -14.97
N ALA A 1035 -8.16 30.00 -15.17
CA ALA A 1035 -9.53 29.97 -14.66
C ALA A 1035 -9.90 28.54 -14.23
N PHE A 1036 -10.52 28.38 -13.05
CA PHE A 1036 -11.05 27.09 -12.60
C PHE A 1036 -12.51 26.92 -13.07
N PHE A 1037 -12.91 25.69 -13.39
CA PHE A 1037 -14.31 25.30 -13.58
C PHE A 1037 -14.48 23.78 -13.41
N GLN A 1038 -15.45 23.35 -12.60
CA GLN A 1038 -15.91 21.94 -12.48
C GLN A 1038 -14.78 20.90 -12.31
N GLY A 1039 -13.83 21.15 -11.40
CA GLY A 1039 -12.71 20.22 -11.12
C GLY A 1039 -11.52 20.35 -12.08
N PHE A 1040 -11.53 21.33 -12.99
CA PHE A 1040 -10.47 21.55 -13.96
C PHE A 1040 -9.92 22.98 -13.90
N ILE A 1041 -8.60 23.15 -14.11
CA ILE A 1041 -7.98 24.47 -14.28
C ILE A 1041 -7.63 24.68 -15.75
N TYR A 1042 -8.37 25.57 -16.42
CA TYR A 1042 -8.09 26.02 -17.78
C TYR A 1042 -7.04 27.12 -17.74
N ALA A 1043 -6.01 27.04 -18.57
CA ALA A 1043 -4.91 28.00 -18.57
C ALA A 1043 -4.44 28.37 -19.97
N LEU A 1044 -4.36 29.68 -20.23
CA LEU A 1044 -3.58 30.21 -21.35
C LEU A 1044 -2.09 30.08 -21.00
N LYS A 1045 -1.28 29.52 -21.89
CA LYS A 1045 0.18 29.43 -21.69
C LYS A 1045 0.92 30.73 -21.99
N GLY A 1046 0.30 31.67 -22.71
CA GLY A 1046 0.87 33.00 -22.97
C GLY A 1046 2.22 32.97 -23.69
N GLY A 1047 3.10 33.93 -23.40
CA GLY A 1047 4.52 33.80 -23.76
C GLY A 1047 4.85 33.78 -25.26
N ASN A 1048 3.96 34.29 -26.11
CA ASN A 1048 4.00 34.16 -27.59
C ASN A 1048 3.65 32.73 -28.08
N THR A 1049 2.68 32.09 -27.43
CA THR A 1049 1.98 30.87 -27.85
C THR A 1049 0.51 31.19 -28.19
N CYS A 1050 -0.23 30.18 -28.66
CA CYS A 1050 -1.70 30.22 -28.72
C CYS A 1050 -2.31 29.06 -27.92
N GLU A 1051 -1.53 28.49 -27.02
CA GLU A 1051 -1.79 27.17 -26.44
C GLU A 1051 -2.68 27.33 -25.21
N LEU A 1052 -3.89 26.75 -25.27
CA LEU A 1052 -4.79 26.56 -24.13
C LEU A 1052 -4.54 25.17 -23.55
N TRP A 1053 -4.50 25.06 -22.24
CA TRP A 1053 -4.29 23.81 -21.53
C TRP A 1053 -5.37 23.63 -20.45
N ARG A 1054 -5.64 22.38 -20.08
CA ARG A 1054 -6.54 22.02 -18.97
C ARG A 1054 -5.82 21.11 -18.01
N TYR A 1055 -5.72 21.51 -16.74
CA TYR A 1055 -5.34 20.64 -15.65
C TYR A 1055 -6.58 19.91 -15.16
N ASP A 1056 -6.48 18.60 -14.99
CA ASP A 1056 -7.41 17.80 -14.20
C ASP A 1056 -6.93 17.81 -12.76
N VAL A 1057 -7.78 18.25 -11.81
CA VAL A 1057 -7.40 18.32 -10.39
C VAL A 1057 -7.39 16.92 -9.76
N ALA A 1058 -8.29 16.03 -10.16
CA ALA A 1058 -8.36 14.66 -9.64
C ALA A 1058 -7.34 13.74 -10.32
N GLY A 1059 -7.23 13.83 -11.65
CA GLY A 1059 -6.23 13.11 -12.46
C GLY A 1059 -4.83 13.73 -12.47
N ALA A 1060 -4.62 14.84 -11.76
CA ALA A 1060 -3.36 15.57 -11.58
C ALA A 1060 -2.55 15.91 -12.87
N GLY A 1061 -3.20 15.95 -14.05
CA GLY A 1061 -2.54 15.95 -15.37
C GLY A 1061 -2.99 17.09 -16.30
N TRP A 1062 -2.10 17.52 -17.20
CA TRP A 1062 -2.36 18.60 -18.18
C TRP A 1062 -2.66 18.09 -19.60
N THR A 1063 -3.83 18.43 -20.15
CA THR A 1063 -4.23 18.20 -21.55
C THR A 1063 -4.04 19.47 -22.40
N GLU A 1064 -3.55 19.36 -23.65
CA GLU A 1064 -3.52 20.50 -24.61
C GLU A 1064 -4.86 20.62 -25.36
N LEU A 1065 -5.58 21.71 -25.11
CA LEU A 1065 -6.85 22.04 -25.75
C LEU A 1065 -6.61 22.80 -27.07
N ASP A 1066 -7.65 23.38 -27.67
CA ASP A 1066 -7.48 23.98 -29.01
C ASP A 1066 -6.70 25.30 -28.98
N LEU A 1067 -5.95 25.50 -30.05
CA LEU A 1067 -5.13 26.68 -30.21
C LEU A 1067 -6.01 27.89 -30.53
N MET A 1068 -5.89 28.96 -29.75
CA MET A 1068 -6.51 30.24 -30.08
C MET A 1068 -6.03 30.68 -31.47
N PRO A 1069 -6.90 30.96 -32.45
CA PRO A 1069 -6.50 31.22 -33.84
C PRO A 1069 -5.42 32.31 -33.97
N GLU A 1070 -4.37 32.08 -34.77
CA GLU A 1070 -3.29 33.08 -34.91
C GLU A 1070 -3.76 34.39 -35.56
N VAL A 1071 -4.82 34.37 -36.36
CA VAL A 1071 -5.34 35.53 -37.08
C VAL A 1071 -6.79 35.75 -36.66
N GLY A 1072 -7.07 36.92 -36.11
CA GLY A 1072 -8.42 37.45 -35.90
C GLY A 1072 -8.60 38.81 -36.59
N SER A 1073 -9.50 39.63 -36.04
CA SER A 1073 -9.89 40.96 -36.52
C SER A 1073 -8.74 41.92 -36.84
N THR A 1074 -7.53 41.75 -36.25
CA THR A 1074 -6.36 42.59 -36.59
C THR A 1074 -5.70 42.25 -37.93
N GLY A 1075 -6.13 41.18 -38.61
CA GLY A 1075 -5.61 40.72 -39.91
C GLY A 1075 -4.14 40.30 -39.88
N LYS A 1076 -3.56 40.11 -38.69
CA LYS A 1076 -2.12 39.88 -38.48
C LYS A 1076 -1.92 38.66 -37.60
N LYS A 1077 -0.85 37.89 -37.86
CA LYS A 1077 -0.48 36.76 -37.00
C LYS A 1077 -0.08 37.26 -35.61
N LYS A 1078 -0.97 37.02 -34.66
CA LYS A 1078 -0.93 37.42 -33.26
C LYS A 1078 -1.01 36.18 -32.38
N ARG A 1079 -0.42 36.28 -31.20
CA ARG A 1079 -0.26 35.19 -30.22
C ARG A 1079 -0.39 35.76 -28.83
N VAL A 1080 -0.86 34.96 -27.88
CA VAL A 1080 -1.14 35.37 -26.51
C VAL A 1080 0.13 35.90 -25.84
N LYS A 1081 0.04 37.10 -25.26
CA LYS A 1081 1.17 37.88 -24.75
C LYS A 1081 0.71 38.84 -23.64
N ALA A 1082 1.62 39.57 -22.99
CA ALA A 1082 1.29 40.52 -21.91
C ALA A 1082 -0.02 41.31 -22.14
N GLY A 1083 -0.98 41.18 -21.22
CA GLY A 1083 -2.38 41.64 -21.37
C GLY A 1083 -3.34 40.58 -21.92
N GLY A 1084 -2.87 39.35 -22.12
CA GLY A 1084 -3.72 38.18 -22.30
C GLY A 1084 -4.14 37.66 -20.94
N SER A 1085 -5.41 37.29 -20.83
CA SER A 1085 -6.10 36.96 -19.59
C SER A 1085 -7.28 36.03 -19.88
N LEU A 1086 -7.73 35.23 -18.91
CA LEU A 1086 -8.76 34.19 -19.06
C LEU A 1086 -9.73 34.21 -17.87
N THR A 1087 -11.03 34.07 -18.12
CA THR A 1087 -12.04 33.92 -17.06
C THR A 1087 -13.05 32.83 -17.41
N SER A 1088 -13.61 32.17 -16.39
CA SER A 1088 -14.79 31.32 -16.50
C SER A 1088 -16.03 32.18 -16.80
N TYR A 1089 -17.07 31.59 -17.39
CA TYR A 1089 -18.40 32.16 -17.52
C TYR A 1089 -19.48 31.09 -17.22
N GLY A 1090 -19.10 30.06 -16.45
CA GLY A 1090 -19.88 28.85 -16.25
C GLY A 1090 -20.09 28.01 -17.52
N ASN A 1091 -20.78 26.88 -17.36
CA ASN A 1091 -21.26 26.03 -18.46
C ASN A 1091 -20.21 25.65 -19.54
N TRP A 1092 -18.96 25.43 -19.13
CA TRP A 1092 -17.81 25.13 -20.01
C TRP A 1092 -17.43 26.27 -20.99
N ILE A 1093 -17.97 27.47 -20.77
CA ILE A 1093 -17.67 28.68 -21.54
C ILE A 1093 -16.57 29.48 -20.80
N PHE A 1094 -15.58 29.95 -21.56
CA PHE A 1094 -14.51 30.80 -21.07
C PHE A 1094 -14.33 32.01 -21.99
N PHE A 1095 -13.97 33.16 -21.44
CA PHE A 1095 -13.65 34.36 -22.21
C PHE A 1095 -12.22 34.81 -21.99
N ALA A 1096 -11.58 35.26 -23.07
CA ALA A 1096 -10.13 35.44 -23.12
C ALA A 1096 -9.71 36.70 -23.87
N LEU A 1097 -8.82 37.47 -23.25
CA LEU A 1097 -8.05 38.53 -23.90
C LEU A 1097 -6.78 37.94 -24.51
N LYS A 1098 -6.39 38.40 -25.70
CA LYS A 1098 -5.15 37.95 -26.37
C LYS A 1098 -3.92 38.81 -26.04
N GLY A 1099 -4.15 40.07 -25.65
CA GLY A 1099 -3.11 41.01 -25.25
C GLY A 1099 -2.10 41.36 -26.34
N GLY A 1100 -0.90 41.79 -25.94
CA GLY A 1100 0.19 42.04 -26.90
C GLY A 1100 -0.11 43.13 -27.94
N LYS A 1101 -0.91 44.15 -27.56
CA LYS A 1101 -1.47 45.19 -28.43
C LYS A 1101 -2.42 44.63 -29.51
N THR A 1102 -3.45 43.90 -29.09
CA THR A 1102 -4.64 43.57 -29.90
C THR A 1102 -5.88 44.20 -29.29
N THR A 1103 -6.96 44.30 -30.06
CA THR A 1103 -8.35 44.46 -29.59
C THR A 1103 -9.08 43.12 -29.50
N GLU A 1104 -8.50 42.06 -30.10
CA GLU A 1104 -9.06 40.71 -30.22
C GLU A 1104 -9.46 40.14 -28.85
N PHE A 1105 -10.75 39.84 -28.73
CA PHE A 1105 -11.41 39.20 -27.59
C PHE A 1105 -12.06 37.90 -28.07
N TRP A 1106 -11.94 36.83 -27.29
CA TRP A 1106 -12.26 35.48 -27.72
C TRP A 1106 -13.12 34.78 -26.68
N ARG A 1107 -14.01 33.92 -27.15
CA ARG A 1107 -14.72 32.94 -26.34
C ARG A 1107 -14.23 31.55 -26.71
N TYR A 1108 -13.90 30.72 -25.71
CA TYR A 1108 -13.75 29.29 -25.87
C TYR A 1108 -14.99 28.60 -25.31
N VAL A 1109 -15.41 27.51 -25.95
CA VAL A 1109 -16.31 26.53 -25.35
C VAL A 1109 -15.57 25.21 -25.34
N ALA A 1110 -15.30 24.70 -24.14
CA ALA A 1110 -14.85 23.32 -23.99
C ALA A 1110 -16.03 22.39 -24.25
N GLU A 1111 -15.78 21.27 -24.92
CA GLU A 1111 -16.71 20.15 -24.82
C GLU A 1111 -16.69 19.65 -23.36
N PRO A 1112 -17.84 19.39 -22.73
CA PRO A 1112 -17.84 18.63 -21.49
C PRO A 1112 -17.17 17.28 -21.76
N PRO A 1113 -16.32 16.75 -20.87
CA PRO A 1113 -15.81 15.40 -21.03
C PRO A 1113 -16.99 14.43 -21.16
N THR A 1114 -16.88 13.44 -22.04
CA THR A 1114 -17.90 12.39 -22.17
C THR A 1114 -17.98 11.63 -20.85
N PHE A 1115 -18.97 11.96 -20.05
CA PHE A 1115 -19.16 11.37 -18.72
C PHE A 1115 -19.32 9.85 -18.85
N ALA A 1116 -18.31 9.11 -18.40
CA ALA A 1116 -18.61 7.90 -17.61
C ALA A 1116 -19.60 8.35 -16.52
N ALA A 1117 -20.66 7.56 -16.30
CA ALA A 1117 -21.83 8.00 -15.54
C ALA A 1117 -21.41 8.73 -14.25
N ALA A 1118 -21.85 10.00 -14.11
CA ALA A 1118 -21.48 10.82 -12.96
C ALA A 1118 -21.73 10.04 -11.67
N PRO A 1119 -20.77 10.00 -10.72
CA PRO A 1119 -20.85 9.12 -9.56
C PRO A 1119 -22.17 9.35 -8.87
N GLU A 1120 -22.91 8.25 -8.67
CA GLU A 1120 -24.28 8.31 -8.23
C GLU A 1120 -24.34 9.04 -6.88
N ARG A 1121 -25.01 10.19 -6.83
CA ARG A 1121 -25.39 10.81 -5.55
C ARG A 1121 -26.60 10.08 -4.97
N SER A 1122 -26.50 8.75 -4.90
CA SER A 1122 -27.33 7.96 -4.01
C SER A 1122 -26.96 8.39 -2.60
N GLY A 1123 -27.90 9.07 -1.94
CA GLY A 1123 -27.93 9.08 -0.49
C GLY A 1123 -28.23 7.66 -0.05
N VAL A 1124 -27.18 6.83 0.01
CA VAL A 1124 -27.26 5.42 0.38
C VAL A 1124 -28.01 5.34 1.70
N MET A 1125 -29.19 4.72 1.70
CA MET A 1125 -29.81 4.35 2.95
C MET A 1125 -28.84 3.42 3.67
N ALA A 1126 -28.58 3.70 4.95
CA ALA A 1126 -27.78 2.81 5.77
C ALA A 1126 -28.28 1.36 5.63
N GLU A 1127 -27.33 0.43 5.56
CA GLU A 1127 -27.54 -0.99 5.28
C GLU A 1127 -28.78 -1.55 6.01
N GLN A 1128 -29.55 -2.42 5.35
CA GLN A 1128 -30.72 -3.06 5.96
C GLN A 1128 -30.30 -4.11 7.01
N VAL A 1129 -29.86 -3.64 8.17
CA VAL A 1129 -29.47 -4.48 9.31
C VAL A 1129 -30.62 -5.43 9.65
N GLY A 1130 -30.35 -6.74 9.52
CA GLY A 1130 -31.38 -7.78 9.35
C GLY A 1130 -32.37 -7.94 10.52
N ALA A 1131 -33.53 -7.31 10.42
CA ALA A 1131 -34.62 -7.42 11.40
C ALA A 1131 -35.71 -8.44 10.97
N VAL A 1132 -35.35 -9.74 10.94
CA VAL A 1132 -36.18 -10.87 10.42
C VAL A 1132 -37.41 -11.21 11.30
N ARG A 1133 -38.10 -10.22 11.86
CA ARG A 1133 -39.30 -10.36 12.71
C ARG A 1133 -40.40 -9.32 12.48
N PHE A 1134 -40.13 -8.24 11.76
CA PHE A 1134 -41.09 -7.15 11.56
C PHE A 1134 -41.03 -6.64 10.13
N GLY A 1135 -42.19 -6.38 9.51
CA GLY A 1135 -42.24 -5.69 8.22
C GLY A 1135 -42.29 -4.19 8.44
N PHE A 1136 -41.41 -3.43 7.80
CA PHE A 1136 -41.45 -1.97 7.77
C PHE A 1136 -41.10 -1.47 6.37
N ASN A 1137 -41.84 -0.46 5.89
CA ASN A 1137 -41.58 0.23 4.63
C ASN A 1137 -41.94 1.71 4.80
N LEU A 1138 -41.16 2.63 4.24
CA LEU A 1138 -41.40 4.07 4.27
C LEU A 1138 -41.35 4.62 2.84
N ALA A 1139 -42.51 5.04 2.33
CA ALA A 1139 -42.63 5.69 1.03
C ALA A 1139 -42.91 7.20 1.18
N PRO A 1140 -42.57 8.04 0.20
CA PRO A 1140 -43.14 9.39 0.08
C PRO A 1140 -44.67 9.28 -0.05
N ASN A 1141 -45.44 10.16 0.60
CA ASN A 1141 -46.90 10.17 0.44
C ASN A 1141 -47.26 10.80 -0.92
N PRO A 1142 -47.80 10.04 -1.90
CA PRO A 1142 -48.04 10.56 -3.25
C PRO A 1142 -49.23 11.54 -3.33
N LEU A 1143 -50.02 11.67 -2.25
CA LEU A 1143 -51.22 12.50 -2.20
C LEU A 1143 -51.02 13.82 -1.43
N VAL A 1144 -49.95 13.95 -0.62
CA VAL A 1144 -49.74 15.13 0.24
C VAL A 1144 -48.26 15.54 0.27
N LYS A 1145 -47.95 16.70 -0.30
CA LYS A 1145 -46.60 17.28 -0.31
C LYS A 1145 -46.06 17.46 1.12
N GLY A 1146 -44.87 16.91 1.37
CA GLY A 1146 -44.13 17.09 2.64
C GLY A 1146 -44.35 16.01 3.70
N TYR A 1147 -45.08 14.93 3.41
CA TYR A 1147 -45.33 13.83 4.35
C TYR A 1147 -44.81 12.49 3.82
N GLY A 1148 -44.42 11.60 4.74
CA GLY A 1148 -44.15 10.20 4.47
C GLY A 1148 -45.37 9.31 4.72
N LEU A 1149 -45.29 8.05 4.27
CA LEU A 1149 -46.21 6.98 4.61
C LEU A 1149 -45.42 5.77 5.13
N LEU A 1150 -45.44 5.59 6.45
CA LEU A 1150 -44.94 4.39 7.10
C LEU A 1150 -45.97 3.28 6.97
N SER A 1151 -45.55 2.13 6.44
CA SER A 1151 -46.29 0.86 6.47
C SER A 1151 -45.57 -0.10 7.40
N TYR A 1152 -46.31 -0.83 8.25
CA TYR A 1152 -45.72 -1.69 9.28
C TYR A 1152 -46.50 -3.00 9.47
N SER A 1153 -45.80 -4.02 9.99
CA SER A 1153 -46.31 -5.33 10.37
C SER A 1153 -45.60 -5.81 11.64
N VAL A 1154 -46.34 -5.89 12.75
CA VAL A 1154 -45.86 -6.35 14.06
C VAL A 1154 -46.68 -7.56 14.57
N PRO A 1155 -46.08 -8.54 15.24
CA PRO A 1155 -46.75 -9.79 15.63
C PRO A 1155 -47.72 -9.66 16.81
N GLN A 1156 -47.65 -8.57 17.58
CA GLN A 1156 -48.60 -8.23 18.64
C GLN A 1156 -48.84 -6.73 18.67
N ALA A 1157 -50.02 -6.30 19.15
CA ALA A 1157 -50.34 -4.89 19.30
C ALA A 1157 -49.61 -4.28 20.52
N GLY A 1158 -49.03 -3.09 20.36
CA GLY A 1158 -48.21 -2.48 21.40
C GLY A 1158 -47.80 -1.04 21.10
N ALA A 1159 -47.26 -0.35 22.11
CA ALA A 1159 -46.75 1.01 21.95
C ALA A 1159 -45.50 1.04 21.07
N ALA A 1160 -45.54 1.83 20.00
CA ALA A 1160 -44.48 2.01 19.03
C ALA A 1160 -44.06 3.48 18.96
N ARG A 1161 -42.79 3.73 18.63
CA ARG A 1161 -42.19 5.06 18.58
C ARG A 1161 -41.24 5.16 17.39
N VAL A 1162 -41.45 6.16 16.55
CA VAL A 1162 -40.65 6.45 15.36
C VAL A 1162 -39.87 7.74 15.61
N LYS A 1163 -38.59 7.76 15.25
CA LYS A 1163 -37.79 8.98 15.14
C LYS A 1163 -37.32 9.12 13.69
N VAL A 1164 -37.32 10.35 13.19
CA VAL A 1164 -36.74 10.74 11.91
C VAL A 1164 -35.56 11.65 12.20
N PHE A 1165 -34.44 11.40 11.51
CA PHE A 1165 -33.22 12.19 11.61
C PHE A 1165 -32.92 12.85 10.26
N ASP A 1166 -32.28 14.02 10.26
CA ASP A 1166 -31.70 14.60 9.06
C ASP A 1166 -30.31 14.02 8.75
N VAL A 1167 -29.72 14.45 7.63
CA VAL A 1167 -28.39 14.04 7.16
C VAL A 1167 -27.23 14.45 8.10
N THR A 1168 -27.51 15.24 9.15
CA THR A 1168 -26.54 15.61 10.20
C THR A 1168 -26.71 14.77 11.48
N GLY A 1169 -27.61 13.77 11.47
CA GLY A 1169 -27.91 12.93 12.63
C GLY A 1169 -28.80 13.59 13.68
N ARG A 1170 -29.30 14.81 13.43
CA ARG A 1170 -30.21 15.51 14.34
C ARG A 1170 -31.63 14.98 14.18
N THR A 1171 -32.32 14.68 15.29
CA THR A 1171 -33.74 14.30 15.24
C THR A 1171 -34.59 15.48 14.76
N VAL A 1172 -35.29 15.30 13.64
CA VAL A 1172 -36.21 16.29 13.05
C VAL A 1172 -37.68 16.00 13.35
N ALA A 1173 -38.04 14.74 13.64
CA ALA A 1173 -39.39 14.38 14.10
C ALA A 1173 -39.39 13.17 15.04
N GLU A 1174 -40.36 13.10 15.95
CA GLU A 1174 -40.59 11.95 16.83
C GLU A 1174 -42.10 11.72 17.02
N PHE A 1175 -42.56 10.48 16.82
CA PHE A 1175 -43.99 10.13 16.84
C PHE A 1175 -44.25 8.84 17.62
N GLY A 1176 -45.05 8.92 18.69
CA GLY A 1176 -45.63 7.74 19.37
C GLY A 1176 -46.95 7.29 18.74
N PHE A 1177 -47.26 6.00 18.79
CA PHE A 1177 -48.57 5.40 18.46
C PHE A 1177 -48.72 4.01 19.11
N VAL A 1178 -49.90 3.40 18.97
CA VAL A 1178 -50.08 1.95 19.20
C VAL A 1178 -50.13 1.28 17.82
N ALA A 1179 -49.16 0.41 17.54
CA ALA A 1179 -49.16 -0.43 16.35
C ALA A 1179 -50.12 -1.61 16.56
N SER A 1180 -50.94 -1.95 15.57
CA SER A 1180 -52.01 -2.95 15.71
C SER A 1180 -51.91 -4.04 14.64
N GLY A 1181 -50.96 -4.97 14.77
CA GLY A 1181 -50.73 -5.98 13.74
C GLY A 1181 -50.09 -5.34 12.50
N THR A 1182 -50.78 -5.42 11.36
CA THR A 1182 -50.44 -4.66 10.15
C THR A 1182 -51.18 -3.32 10.11
N GLY A 1183 -50.51 -2.25 9.67
CA GLY A 1183 -51.15 -0.96 9.46
C GLY A 1183 -50.28 0.04 8.71
N THR A 1184 -50.82 1.24 8.50
CA THR A 1184 -50.09 2.38 7.92
C THR A 1184 -50.24 3.63 8.80
N ARG A 1185 -49.32 4.58 8.64
CA ARG A 1185 -49.35 5.88 9.32
C ARG A 1185 -48.64 6.93 8.47
N SER A 1186 -49.25 8.10 8.29
CA SER A 1186 -48.55 9.27 7.77
C SER A 1186 -47.48 9.75 8.77
N LEU A 1187 -46.31 10.14 8.25
CA LEU A 1187 -45.24 10.82 9.00
C LEU A 1187 -45.18 12.28 8.54
#